data_AF-A0A369Q0Y8-F1
#
_entry.id   AF-A0A369Q0Y8-F1
#
_cell.length_a   1.000
_cell.length_b   1.000
_cell.length_c   1.000
_cell.angle_alpha   90.00
_cell.angle_beta   90.00
_cell.angle_gamma   90.00
#
_symmetry.space_group_name_H-M   'P 1'
#
loop_
_entity.id
_entity.type
_entity.pdbx_description
1 polymer ?
#
loop_
_entity_poly.entity_id
_entity_poly.type
_entity_poly.pdbx_seq_one_letter_code
_entity_poly.pdbx_strand_id
1 'polypeptide(L)'
;MSLKFLVLAFFCSIYGISAYAQENNHTLWYNKPAEKWTDALPIGNGRLGAMIYAGVENDHIQFNEETLWTGTPRDYNRKGSSKYLSEIRKLLFEGKQKEAEDLAQREFMGLKSETGNRAIWVNDMRNGKGIKGNPALPLYDDKLWKTIKVPAYEGWETVGLANIDGAVWFRTTFNVPANWAGKDLVLDLNKIFDQDFTYINGELVGNTDGTDSRKYAISSKLIKPGKNLIAVQVLNYSDRGGIGGYKDVKKPIGIYPAGSTVEEGISLVKTWKYKIQDQNPPLAAQYQASYQPFGDLNLQFFPKTTAINHYKRSLDLSTAISKTTYTLNGINYTREYFASQPNQVIVIHLTANQSGAITFNAELSSLHQNSSVRILGNNTISLSVQVKGGVLRGESRLTAIVKKGSVKVLNNKISINKADEVTLYLTAGTNFVNAQDVSGNPALASTKALAALTGKSYTEIKKNHIQEYQKYYNTFKVDFGRSENESLSTDERLAKFSTSNDPAFAALYMQYGRYLLISSSRPGTQPANLQGIWNDLLTPPWGSKYTTNINLEMNYWPAEILNLSDLNEPLFNKIKGLSKTGTETAKEYYNARGWVLHHNTDLWNGTAPINASNHGIWVTGGAWLSEHLWEHYQFSQDRSFLETEAYPLMKRSAQFFEDFLVKDPKTGWLISTPSNSPENGGLVVGPTMDHQIIRSLFKNCIAAAEILKVDENFRKSLEEKVKNIAPNQIGQYGQLQEWLKDQDDTTNKHRHVSHLWGVYPGNDITWDGDAKMMNAAKQSLIYRGDDATGWSLAWKINFWARFKDGDHAMKLVKMLMKPANRGAGSYVNLFDAHPPFQIDGNFGGAAGIAEMIVQSHQGYIDILPALPTEIPHGNISGLLARGGFELDLSWDNGKLTSLNIKSVTGKKCKIKYQNQAIEFNTKAGESYKLNGNLK
;
A
#
# COMPACT_ATOMS: atom_id res chain seq x y z
N MET A 1 11.97 -82.29 -6.75
CA MET A 1 13.09 -81.93 -7.64
C MET A 1 12.55 -81.05 -8.77
N SER A 2 13.11 -79.85 -8.95
CA SER A 2 13.06 -78.91 -10.12
C SER A 2 11.75 -78.72 -10.91
N LEU A 3 11.13 -77.53 -10.99
CA LEU A 3 11.53 -76.28 -11.69
C LEU A 3 11.26 -76.29 -13.22
N LYS A 4 10.48 -75.28 -13.70
CA LYS A 4 10.38 -74.66 -15.06
C LYS A 4 9.57 -75.43 -16.14
N PHE A 5 8.79 -74.84 -17.08
CA PHE A 5 8.64 -73.47 -17.62
C PHE A 5 7.39 -73.39 -18.55
N LEU A 6 6.82 -72.17 -18.77
CA LEU A 6 5.93 -71.71 -19.88
C LEU A 6 4.48 -72.30 -19.94
N VAL A 7 3.36 -71.58 -20.00
CA VAL A 7 3.01 -70.18 -20.31
C VAL A 7 1.74 -69.82 -19.50
N LEU A 8 1.88 -68.94 -18.52
CA LEU A 8 0.76 -68.26 -17.84
C LEU A 8 0.82 -66.80 -18.29
N ALA A 9 0.21 -66.50 -19.42
CA ALA A 9 0.23 -65.15 -20.02
C ALA A 9 -1.16 -64.78 -20.56
N PHE A 10 -2.17 -64.72 -19.66
CA PHE A 10 -3.49 -64.19 -20.04
C PHE A 10 -4.21 -63.37 -18.96
N PHE A 11 -3.53 -62.95 -17.89
CA PHE A 11 -4.11 -62.05 -16.89
C PHE A 11 -3.03 -61.14 -16.31
N CYS A 12 -2.78 -59.99 -16.96
CA CYS A 12 -2.20 -58.78 -16.36
C CYS A 12 -2.03 -57.69 -17.43
N SER A 13 -3.09 -56.92 -17.71
CA SER A 13 -2.98 -55.64 -18.44
C SER A 13 -4.12 -54.69 -18.06
N ILE A 14 -4.36 -54.52 -16.75
CA ILE A 14 -5.07 -53.34 -16.26
C ILE A 14 -3.97 -52.33 -15.93
N TYR A 15 -3.57 -51.53 -16.93
CA TYR A 15 -2.90 -50.27 -16.66
C TYR A 15 -3.94 -49.35 -16.03
N GLY A 16 -3.94 -49.28 -14.69
CA GLY A 16 -4.55 -48.19 -13.97
C GLY A 16 -3.83 -46.91 -14.36
N ILE A 17 -4.42 -46.15 -15.28
CA ILE A 17 -4.09 -44.74 -15.47
C ILE A 17 -4.63 -44.04 -14.24
N SER A 18 -3.82 -43.95 -13.19
CA SER A 18 -4.00 -42.94 -12.16
C SER A 18 -3.85 -41.59 -12.85
N ALA A 19 -4.96 -40.99 -13.24
CA ALA A 19 -5.01 -39.58 -13.58
C ALA A 19 -4.60 -38.81 -12.31
N TYR A 20 -3.32 -38.47 -12.20
CA TYR A 20 -2.90 -37.38 -11.33
C TYR A 20 -3.57 -36.13 -11.86
N ALA A 21 -4.74 -35.79 -11.33
CA ALA A 21 -5.21 -34.42 -11.35
C ALA A 21 -4.19 -33.62 -10.53
N GLN A 22 -3.20 -33.07 -11.22
CA GLN A 22 -2.14 -32.30 -10.60
C GLN A 22 -2.76 -30.97 -10.14
N GLU A 23 -3.02 -30.88 -8.83
CA GLU A 23 -3.57 -29.70 -8.15
C GLU A 23 -2.89 -28.41 -8.66
N ASN A 24 -3.68 -27.37 -8.93
CA ASN A 24 -3.15 -26.09 -9.42
C ASN A 24 -2.13 -25.55 -8.42
N ASN A 25 -0.90 -25.32 -8.87
CA ASN A 25 0.22 -24.94 -8.03
C ASN A 25 0.15 -23.44 -7.69
N HIS A 26 -0.77 -23.05 -6.81
CA HIS A 26 -0.90 -21.68 -6.31
C HIS A 26 0.10 -21.37 -5.18
N THR A 27 1.39 -21.60 -5.46
CA THR A 27 2.47 -21.41 -4.49
C THR A 27 3.52 -20.46 -5.01
N LEU A 28 3.87 -19.44 -4.22
CA LEU A 28 5.12 -18.69 -4.43
C LEU A 28 6.25 -19.46 -3.77
N TRP A 29 7.39 -19.66 -4.44
CA TRP A 29 8.52 -20.38 -3.83
C TRP A 29 9.89 -19.94 -4.33
N TYR A 30 10.90 -20.16 -3.48
CA TYR A 30 12.28 -19.71 -3.67
C TYR A 30 13.27 -20.71 -3.09
N ASN A 31 14.48 -20.75 -3.65
CA ASN A 31 15.58 -21.63 -3.26
C ASN A 31 16.64 -20.95 -2.36
N LYS A 32 16.36 -19.73 -1.89
CA LYS A 32 17.22 -18.98 -0.96
C LYS A 32 16.39 -18.16 0.05
N PRO A 33 16.93 -17.85 1.24
CA PRO A 33 16.32 -16.91 2.18
C PRO A 33 16.09 -15.53 1.57
N ALA A 34 15.19 -14.76 2.18
CA ALA A 34 15.03 -13.35 1.89
C ALA A 34 16.25 -12.56 2.41
N GLU A 35 16.73 -11.58 1.63
CA GLU A 35 17.78 -10.65 2.06
C GLU A 35 17.21 -9.26 2.38
N LYS A 36 16.12 -8.88 1.70
CA LYS A 36 15.42 -7.62 1.85
C LYS A 36 13.97 -7.86 2.27
N TRP A 37 13.34 -6.82 2.80
CA TRP A 37 11.93 -6.85 3.18
C TRP A 37 11.02 -7.22 2.00
N THR A 38 11.32 -6.71 0.81
CA THR A 38 10.60 -7.04 -0.45
C THR A 38 10.93 -8.41 -1.03
N ASP A 39 11.83 -9.19 -0.40
CA ASP A 39 12.03 -10.60 -0.70
C ASP A 39 11.21 -11.51 0.24
N ALA A 40 10.82 -10.99 1.41
CA ALA A 40 10.12 -11.73 2.45
C ALA A 40 8.66 -12.01 2.05
N LEU A 41 8.12 -13.13 2.57
CA LEU A 41 6.77 -13.59 2.24
C LEU A 41 5.75 -13.01 3.24
N PRO A 42 4.71 -12.30 2.79
CA PRO A 42 3.67 -11.76 3.66
C PRO A 42 2.74 -12.86 4.16
N ILE A 43 2.37 -12.83 5.43
CA ILE A 43 1.23 -13.54 6.03
C ILE A 43 0.36 -12.56 6.80
N GLY A 44 -0.95 -12.81 6.89
CA GLY A 44 -1.85 -11.94 7.64
C GLY A 44 -3.23 -12.54 7.87
N ASN A 45 -3.91 -12.05 8.92
CA ASN A 45 -5.27 -12.45 9.31
C ASN A 45 -6.28 -11.29 9.31
N GLY A 46 -5.97 -10.23 8.56
CA GLY A 46 -6.69 -8.95 8.57
C GLY A 46 -6.16 -7.97 9.60
N ARG A 47 -5.81 -8.43 10.81
CA ARG A 47 -5.37 -7.56 11.93
C ARG A 47 -3.87 -7.63 12.22
N LEU A 48 -3.34 -8.85 12.32
CA LEU A 48 -1.91 -9.14 12.49
C LEU A 48 -1.31 -9.49 11.13
N GLY A 49 -0.19 -8.85 10.81
CA GLY A 49 0.59 -9.12 9.61
C GLY A 49 2.03 -9.46 9.98
N ALA A 50 2.71 -10.27 9.16
CA ALA A 50 4.14 -10.51 9.28
C ALA A 50 4.80 -10.77 7.93
N MET A 51 6.08 -10.44 7.85
CA MET A 51 6.96 -10.66 6.70
C MET A 51 8.03 -11.69 7.07
N ILE A 52 8.02 -12.84 6.39
CA ILE A 52 8.84 -14.01 6.74
C ILE A 52 10.12 -14.04 5.90
N TYR A 53 11.27 -13.88 6.53
CA TYR A 53 12.56 -13.91 5.84
C TYR A 53 13.10 -15.32 5.61
N ALA A 54 12.75 -16.26 6.51
CA ALA A 54 13.10 -17.67 6.41
C ALA A 54 14.61 -17.96 6.43
N GLY A 55 15.40 -17.18 7.16
CA GLY A 55 16.86 -17.36 7.28
C GLY A 55 17.23 -18.61 8.09
N VAL A 56 18.35 -19.27 7.77
CA VAL A 56 18.73 -20.56 8.37
C VAL A 56 19.36 -20.38 9.75
N GLU A 57 20.42 -19.56 9.85
CA GLU A 57 21.09 -19.29 11.14
C GLU A 57 20.38 -18.20 11.94
N ASN A 58 19.91 -17.16 11.23
CA ASN A 58 19.14 -16.07 11.79
C ASN A 58 17.86 -15.96 10.98
N ASP A 59 16.74 -16.33 11.58
CA ASP A 59 15.43 -16.10 10.99
C ASP A 59 14.85 -14.79 11.51
N HIS A 60 14.28 -14.01 10.61
CA HIS A 60 13.72 -12.70 10.92
C HIS A 60 12.25 -12.67 10.48
N ILE A 61 11.39 -12.30 11.43
CA ILE A 61 9.97 -12.12 11.22
C ILE A 61 9.62 -10.70 11.65
N GLN A 62 9.50 -9.79 10.70
CA GLN A 62 8.97 -8.45 10.95
C GLN A 62 7.45 -8.54 11.08
N PHE A 63 6.84 -7.90 12.07
CA PHE A 63 5.40 -7.99 12.31
C PHE A 63 4.71 -6.65 12.60
N ASN A 64 3.42 -6.65 12.33
CA ASN A 64 2.53 -5.50 12.33
C ASN A 64 1.22 -5.81 13.07
N GLU A 65 0.59 -4.74 13.55
CA GLU A 65 -0.77 -4.73 14.09
C GLU A 65 -1.48 -3.54 13.43
N GLU A 66 -2.64 -3.77 12.81
CA GLU A 66 -3.30 -2.79 11.92
C GLU A 66 -3.64 -1.43 12.56
N THR A 67 -3.72 -1.36 13.89
CA THR A 67 -4.15 -0.17 14.63
C THR A 67 -3.00 0.62 15.26
N LEU A 68 -1.74 0.25 15.03
CA LEU A 68 -0.59 1.03 15.50
C LEU A 68 -0.24 2.18 14.54
N TRP A 69 -0.62 3.41 14.89
CA TRP A 69 -0.42 4.62 14.08
C TRP A 69 0.15 5.77 14.91
N THR A 70 0.69 6.80 14.25
CA THR A 70 1.01 8.08 14.90
C THR A 70 -0.24 8.91 15.19
N GLY A 71 -0.07 10.07 15.85
CA GLY A 71 -1.14 11.04 16.05
C GLY A 71 -2.09 10.73 17.21
N THR A 72 -3.21 11.45 17.23
CA THR A 72 -4.20 11.48 18.31
C THR A 72 -5.58 11.84 17.73
N PRO A 73 -6.68 11.43 18.38
CA PRO A 73 -7.98 12.04 18.11
C PRO A 73 -7.89 13.56 18.20
N ARG A 74 -8.31 14.26 17.15
CA ARG A 74 -8.27 15.74 17.05
C ARG A 74 -9.27 16.25 16.03
N ASP A 75 -9.52 17.56 16.03
CA ASP A 75 -10.18 18.24 14.92
C ASP A 75 -9.19 18.57 13.80
N TYR A 76 -9.54 18.18 12.58
CA TYR A 76 -8.76 18.45 11.36
C TYR A 76 -9.23 19.74 10.66
N ASN A 77 -10.41 20.23 11.01
CA ASN A 77 -11.07 21.32 10.30
C ASN A 77 -10.56 22.68 10.77
N ARG A 78 -10.28 23.57 9.81
CA ARG A 78 -10.14 25.00 10.05
C ARG A 78 -11.54 25.62 10.05
N LYS A 79 -12.02 26.04 11.22
CA LYS A 79 -13.38 26.57 11.38
C LYS A 79 -13.61 27.84 10.56
N GLY A 80 -14.75 27.93 9.90
CA GLY A 80 -15.16 29.09 9.11
C GLY A 80 -14.47 29.27 7.76
N SER A 81 -13.79 28.23 7.24
CA SER A 81 -13.13 28.26 5.92
C SER A 81 -14.11 28.60 4.77
N SER A 82 -15.40 28.27 4.93
CA SER A 82 -16.48 28.57 3.97
C SER A 82 -16.62 30.06 3.62
N LYS A 83 -16.15 30.97 4.48
CA LYS A 83 -16.14 32.42 4.21
C LYS A 83 -15.31 32.81 2.97
N TYR A 84 -14.33 31.99 2.62
CA TYR A 84 -13.40 32.26 1.52
C TYR A 84 -13.79 31.56 0.21
N LEU A 85 -14.79 30.66 0.24
CA LEU A 85 -15.18 29.85 -0.92
C LEU A 85 -15.64 30.71 -2.12
N SER A 86 -16.41 31.77 -1.86
CA SER A 86 -16.91 32.67 -2.91
C SER A 86 -15.77 33.41 -3.62
N GLU A 87 -14.78 33.90 -2.87
CA GLU A 87 -13.63 34.60 -3.46
C GLU A 87 -12.71 33.63 -4.21
N ILE A 88 -12.46 32.42 -3.69
CA ILE A 88 -11.70 31.38 -4.40
C ILE A 88 -12.38 31.07 -5.75
N ARG A 89 -13.70 30.87 -5.75
CA ARG A 89 -14.47 30.62 -6.99
C ARG A 89 -14.36 31.79 -7.97
N LYS A 90 -14.52 33.02 -7.48
CA LYS A 90 -14.38 34.23 -8.30
C LYS A 90 -13.01 34.32 -8.96
N LEU A 91 -11.93 34.13 -8.20
CA LEU A 91 -10.57 34.14 -8.72
C LEU A 91 -10.38 33.08 -9.83
N LEU A 92 -10.89 31.87 -9.62
CA LEU A 92 -10.85 30.81 -10.63
C LEU A 92 -11.63 31.17 -11.90
N PHE A 93 -12.82 31.76 -11.78
CA PHE A 93 -13.60 32.23 -12.94
C PHE A 93 -12.91 33.38 -13.69
N GLU A 94 -12.15 34.22 -13.00
CA GLU A 94 -11.31 35.29 -13.58
C GLU A 94 -9.99 34.77 -14.20
N GLY A 95 -9.69 33.47 -14.09
CA GLY A 95 -8.44 32.87 -14.57
C GLY A 95 -7.23 33.11 -13.65
N LYS A 96 -7.44 33.64 -12.44
CA LYS A 96 -6.44 33.92 -11.41
C LYS A 96 -6.15 32.69 -10.54
N GLN A 97 -5.69 31.62 -11.19
CA GLN A 97 -5.50 30.31 -10.54
C GLN A 97 -4.49 30.39 -9.38
N LYS A 98 -3.38 31.09 -9.58
CA LYS A 98 -2.32 31.18 -8.56
C LYS A 98 -2.79 31.93 -7.32
N GLU A 99 -3.53 33.01 -7.48
CA GLU A 99 -4.11 33.77 -6.38
C GLU A 99 -5.16 32.95 -5.62
N ALA A 100 -5.97 32.15 -6.34
CA ALA A 100 -6.93 31.23 -5.74
C ALA A 100 -6.22 30.15 -4.91
N GLU A 101 -5.15 29.56 -5.45
CA GLU A 101 -4.33 28.57 -4.75
C GLU A 101 -3.66 29.15 -3.50
N ASP A 102 -3.12 30.37 -3.56
CA ASP A 102 -2.48 31.02 -2.43
C ASP A 102 -3.49 31.39 -1.33
N LEU A 103 -4.67 31.87 -1.71
CA LEU A 103 -5.77 32.11 -0.76
C LEU A 103 -6.22 30.80 -0.10
N ALA A 104 -6.46 29.77 -0.91
CA ALA A 104 -6.88 28.46 -0.43
C ALA A 104 -5.82 27.81 0.47
N GLN A 105 -4.53 27.96 0.15
CA GLN A 105 -3.43 27.44 0.95
C GLN A 105 -3.42 28.04 2.37
N ARG A 106 -3.70 29.35 2.48
CA ARG A 106 -3.74 30.06 3.76
C ARG A 106 -5.00 29.76 4.57
N GLU A 107 -6.16 29.75 3.91
CA GLU A 107 -7.46 29.85 4.59
C GLU A 107 -8.37 28.64 4.42
N PHE A 108 -8.04 27.71 3.54
CA PHE A 108 -8.92 26.61 3.11
C PHE A 108 -8.26 25.22 3.22
N MET A 109 -7.04 25.13 3.76
CA MET A 109 -6.40 23.86 4.10
C MET A 109 -6.71 23.44 5.55
N GLY A 110 -6.71 22.14 5.78
CA GLY A 110 -6.82 21.52 7.10
C GLY A 110 -5.81 22.03 8.11
N LEU A 111 -6.07 21.77 9.39
CA LEU A 111 -5.12 22.03 10.45
C LEU A 111 -4.09 20.90 10.49
N LYS A 112 -2.81 21.26 10.61
CA LYS A 112 -1.76 20.30 10.98
C LYS A 112 -1.84 20.02 12.49
N SER A 113 -1.26 18.90 12.92
CA SER A 113 -1.11 18.56 14.33
C SER A 113 -0.33 19.63 15.08
N GLU A 114 -0.57 19.74 16.38
CA GLU A 114 0.24 20.57 17.26
C GLU A 114 1.70 20.11 17.28
N THR A 115 2.60 21.05 17.52
CA THR A 115 4.06 20.83 17.55
C THR A 115 4.68 21.47 18.77
N GLY A 116 5.83 20.95 19.21
CA GLY A 116 6.66 21.66 20.18
C GLY A 116 7.28 22.93 19.59
N ASN A 117 7.85 23.78 20.45
CA ASN A 117 8.49 25.02 20.01
C ASN A 117 9.87 24.75 19.40
N ARG A 118 9.92 24.68 18.07
CA ARG A 118 11.15 24.47 17.28
C ARG A 118 12.23 25.53 17.58
N ALA A 119 11.85 26.80 17.70
CA ALA A 119 12.81 27.88 17.91
C ALA A 119 13.55 27.75 19.24
N ILE A 120 12.82 27.39 20.32
CA ILE A 120 13.42 27.13 21.63
C ILE A 120 14.40 25.95 21.55
N TRP A 121 13.99 24.84 20.94
CA TRP A 121 14.86 23.65 20.84
C TRP A 121 16.12 23.92 20.00
N VAL A 122 16.00 24.63 18.87
CA VAL A 122 17.16 25.02 18.05
C VAL A 122 18.12 25.89 18.86
N ASN A 123 17.62 26.87 19.62
CA ASN A 123 18.45 27.71 20.47
C ASN A 123 19.14 26.89 21.58
N ASP A 124 18.42 25.98 22.23
CA ASP A 124 18.99 25.06 23.21
C ASP A 124 20.13 24.20 22.62
N MET A 125 19.92 23.65 21.43
CA MET A 125 20.93 22.84 20.74
C MET A 125 22.16 23.67 20.38
N ARG A 126 21.97 24.88 19.86
CA ARG A 126 23.07 25.80 19.53
C ARG A 126 23.87 26.20 20.76
N ASN A 127 23.20 26.37 21.90
CA ASN A 127 23.84 26.74 23.17
C ASN A 127 24.45 25.53 23.92
N GLY A 128 24.50 24.36 23.29
CA GLY A 128 25.21 23.18 23.81
C GLY A 128 24.43 22.35 24.83
N LYS A 129 23.10 22.49 24.92
CA LYS A 129 22.29 21.62 25.79
C LYS A 129 22.50 20.15 25.38
N GLY A 130 22.79 19.29 26.35
CA GLY A 130 23.02 17.85 26.10
C GLY A 130 24.44 17.50 25.66
N ILE A 131 25.35 18.46 25.47
CA ILE A 131 26.75 18.21 25.11
C ILE A 131 27.73 18.98 26.01
N LYS A 132 28.77 18.30 26.49
CA LYS A 132 29.82 18.93 27.30
C LYS A 132 30.85 19.60 26.40
N GLY A 133 31.12 20.88 26.65
CA GLY A 133 32.07 21.71 25.88
C GLY A 133 31.52 22.17 24.52
N ASN A 134 32.34 22.84 23.71
CA ASN A 134 31.98 23.30 22.38
C ASN A 134 32.70 22.47 21.29
N PRO A 135 32.00 21.58 20.56
CA PRO A 135 32.60 20.76 19.50
C PRO A 135 33.18 21.55 18.32
N ALA A 136 32.78 22.81 18.13
CA ALA A 136 33.33 23.66 17.08
C ALA A 136 34.82 23.99 17.31
N LEU A 137 35.31 23.95 18.56
CA LEU A 137 36.66 24.38 18.90
C LEU A 137 37.73 23.38 18.42
N PRO A 138 38.90 23.85 17.91
CA PRO A 138 40.00 22.99 17.45
C PRO A 138 40.50 21.96 18.48
N LEU A 139 40.53 22.35 19.75
CA LEU A 139 41.07 21.54 20.85
C LEU A 139 40.02 20.66 21.55
N TYR A 140 38.78 20.64 21.05
CA TYR A 140 37.75 19.78 21.62
C TYR A 140 38.12 18.29 21.48
N ASP A 141 38.02 17.54 22.57
CA ASP A 141 38.34 16.10 22.60
C ASP A 141 37.21 15.27 21.98
N ASP A 142 37.46 14.74 20.78
CA ASP A 142 36.57 13.84 20.05
C ASP A 142 37.18 12.45 19.85
N LYS A 143 38.15 12.03 20.67
CA LYS A 143 38.80 10.72 20.51
C LYS A 143 37.81 9.56 20.60
N LEU A 144 36.77 9.70 21.43
CA LEU A 144 35.73 8.68 21.64
C LEU A 144 34.52 8.83 20.70
N TRP A 145 34.54 9.78 19.76
CA TRP A 145 33.44 9.94 18.82
C TRP A 145 33.42 8.80 17.82
N LYS A 146 32.21 8.34 17.49
CA LYS A 146 32.01 7.35 16.44
C LYS A 146 32.26 7.99 15.07
N THR A 147 32.35 7.16 14.03
CA THR A 147 32.62 7.61 12.67
C THR A 147 31.50 7.21 11.71
N ILE A 148 31.31 8.00 10.66
CA ILE A 148 30.24 7.82 9.66
C ILE A 148 30.70 8.29 8.29
N LYS A 149 30.21 7.65 7.23
CA LYS A 149 30.52 8.02 5.85
C LYS A 149 29.78 9.31 5.49
N VAL A 150 30.50 10.28 4.92
CA VAL A 150 29.95 11.55 4.46
C VAL A 150 30.47 11.86 3.04
N PRO A 151 29.62 12.27 2.09
CA PRO A 151 28.17 12.44 2.23
C PRO A 151 27.38 11.12 2.13
N ALA A 152 26.12 11.15 2.54
CA ALA A 152 25.15 10.07 2.38
C ALA A 152 23.84 10.65 1.82
N TYR A 153 23.67 10.59 0.49
CA TYR A 153 22.55 11.26 -0.20
C TYR A 153 21.17 10.80 0.24
N GLU A 154 21.04 9.53 0.66
CA GLU A 154 19.79 8.96 1.17
C GLU A 154 19.62 9.14 2.70
N GLY A 155 20.44 9.97 3.33
CA GLY A 155 20.39 10.24 4.77
C GLY A 155 21.32 9.36 5.59
N TRP A 156 21.64 9.80 6.81
CA TRP A 156 22.51 9.08 7.75
C TRP A 156 21.93 7.74 8.21
N GLU A 157 20.64 7.52 7.98
CA GLU A 157 19.89 6.31 8.32
C GLU A 157 20.45 5.11 7.55
N THR A 158 20.94 5.36 6.33
CA THR A 158 21.52 4.35 5.44
C THR A 158 22.98 4.02 5.74
N VAL A 159 23.65 4.83 6.57
CA VAL A 159 25.10 4.72 6.83
C VAL A 159 25.46 4.63 8.32
N GLY A 160 24.49 4.32 9.18
CA GLY A 160 24.75 3.92 10.57
C GLY A 160 24.00 4.70 11.66
N LEU A 161 23.13 5.64 11.32
CA LEU A 161 22.26 6.38 12.25
C LEU A 161 20.78 6.13 11.96
N ALA A 162 20.36 4.86 12.03
CA ALA A 162 18.97 4.49 11.75
C ALA A 162 17.99 5.12 12.75
N ASN A 163 16.88 5.67 12.24
CA ASN A 163 15.74 6.19 13.03
C ASN A 163 16.10 7.29 14.04
N ILE A 164 17.04 8.18 13.68
CA ILE A 164 17.42 9.33 14.49
C ILE A 164 16.88 10.62 13.86
N ASP A 165 15.92 11.22 14.53
CA ASP A 165 15.68 12.67 14.46
C ASP A 165 16.41 13.35 15.61
N GLY A 166 16.96 14.54 15.38
CA GLY A 166 17.57 15.34 16.44
C GLY A 166 18.82 16.08 16.00
N ALA A 167 19.68 16.39 16.98
CA ALA A 167 20.89 17.18 16.78
C ALA A 167 22.12 16.27 16.76
N VAL A 168 22.87 16.30 15.66
CA VAL A 168 24.10 15.52 15.49
C VAL A 168 25.24 16.44 15.08
N TRP A 169 26.33 16.38 15.84
CA TRP A 169 27.58 17.03 15.47
C TRP A 169 28.41 16.13 14.58
N PHE A 170 29.01 16.72 13.55
CA PHE A 170 30.02 16.12 12.69
C PHE A 170 31.32 16.90 12.80
N ARG A 171 32.46 16.21 12.82
CA ARG A 171 33.79 16.83 12.83
C ARG A 171 34.71 16.15 11.83
N THR A 172 35.47 16.95 11.09
CA THR A 172 36.54 16.46 10.22
C THR A 172 37.63 17.51 10.06
N THR A 173 38.76 17.13 9.47
CA THR A 173 39.88 18.05 9.24
C THR A 173 40.33 18.04 7.79
N PHE A 174 40.90 19.13 7.32
CA PHE A 174 41.47 19.25 5.98
C PHE A 174 42.80 20.02 6.05
N ASN A 175 43.67 19.80 5.07
CA ASN A 175 44.97 20.46 5.01
C ASN A 175 44.98 21.50 3.89
N VAL A 176 45.18 22.77 4.23
CA VAL A 176 45.26 23.86 3.26
C VAL A 176 46.69 23.97 2.72
N PRO A 177 46.90 23.87 1.40
CA PRO A 177 48.19 24.08 0.76
C PRO A 177 48.77 25.48 1.03
N ALA A 178 50.10 25.59 1.07
CA ALA A 178 50.76 26.88 1.31
C ALA A 178 50.42 27.95 0.25
N ASN A 179 50.18 27.55 -1.00
CA ASN A 179 49.79 28.46 -2.09
C ASN A 179 48.33 28.93 -2.03
N TRP A 180 47.57 28.50 -1.02
CA TRP A 180 46.23 29.01 -0.69
C TRP A 180 46.25 29.98 0.48
N ALA A 181 47.40 30.20 1.12
CA ALA A 181 47.53 31.17 2.21
C ALA A 181 47.05 32.57 1.77
N GLY A 182 46.24 33.21 2.62
CA GLY A 182 45.70 34.55 2.34
C GLY A 182 44.54 34.60 1.34
N LYS A 183 44.11 33.46 0.77
CA LYS A 183 42.94 33.40 -0.13
C LYS A 183 41.67 33.07 0.64
N ASP A 184 40.58 33.74 0.30
CA ASP A 184 39.25 33.32 0.74
C ASP A 184 38.90 31.98 0.07
N LEU A 185 38.19 31.13 0.79
CA LEU A 185 37.79 29.79 0.34
C LEU A 185 36.27 29.67 0.28
N VAL A 186 35.78 28.63 -0.36
CA VAL A 186 34.38 28.21 -0.39
C VAL A 186 34.29 26.78 0.15
N LEU A 187 33.37 26.55 1.09
CA LEU A 187 32.95 25.23 1.53
C LEU A 187 31.65 24.85 0.83
N ASP A 188 31.70 23.83 -0.01
CA ASP A 188 30.54 23.28 -0.72
C ASP A 188 30.17 21.91 -0.12
N LEU A 189 29.09 21.90 0.67
CA LEU A 189 28.49 20.69 1.24
C LEU A 189 27.24 20.24 0.48
N ASN A 190 26.79 21.06 -0.49
CA ASN A 190 25.54 20.89 -1.22
C ASN A 190 24.34 20.59 -0.31
N LYS A 191 23.81 19.36 -0.29
CA LYS A 191 22.65 19.03 0.53
C LYS A 191 23.06 18.73 1.97
N ILE A 192 22.43 19.42 2.92
CA ILE A 192 22.30 18.97 4.32
C ILE A 192 20.81 18.85 4.59
N PHE A 193 20.38 17.85 5.34
CA PHE A 193 18.97 17.69 5.66
C PHE A 193 18.57 18.68 6.76
N ASP A 194 17.43 19.35 6.55
CA ASP A 194 16.80 20.33 7.43
C ASP A 194 17.64 21.58 7.75
N GLN A 195 18.39 21.61 8.85
CA GLN A 195 19.16 22.79 9.25
C GLN A 195 20.60 22.44 9.65
N ASP A 196 21.55 23.33 9.33
CA ASP A 196 22.95 23.18 9.74
C ASP A 196 23.53 24.43 10.38
N PHE A 197 24.43 24.26 11.35
CA PHE A 197 25.35 25.31 11.80
C PHE A 197 26.77 24.84 11.50
N THR A 198 27.45 25.54 10.60
CA THR A 198 28.74 25.12 10.04
C THR A 198 29.87 26.03 10.52
N TYR A 199 30.91 25.42 11.08
CA TYR A 199 32.03 26.10 11.73
C TYR A 199 33.37 25.72 11.11
N ILE A 200 34.27 26.69 11.03
CA ILE A 200 35.68 26.51 10.67
C ILE A 200 36.56 27.01 11.81
N ASN A 201 37.41 26.13 12.34
CA ASN A 201 38.33 26.43 13.44
C ASN A 201 37.67 27.10 14.68
N GLY A 202 36.39 26.85 14.93
CA GLY A 202 35.62 27.43 16.05
C GLY A 202 34.66 28.54 15.67
N GLU A 203 34.84 29.17 14.51
CA GLU A 203 34.04 30.30 14.05
C GLU A 203 32.91 29.85 13.13
N LEU A 204 31.70 30.38 13.33
CA LEU A 204 30.53 30.07 12.49
C LEU A 204 30.69 30.75 11.13
N VAL A 205 30.68 29.95 10.05
CA VAL A 205 30.82 30.45 8.68
C VAL A 205 29.52 30.40 7.88
N GLY A 206 28.52 29.65 8.36
CA GLY A 206 27.24 29.54 7.67
C GLY A 206 26.17 28.78 8.45
N ASN A 207 24.93 29.08 8.11
CA ASN A 207 23.73 28.37 8.55
C ASN A 207 22.68 28.47 7.46
N THR A 208 22.01 27.35 7.19
CA THR A 208 20.87 27.30 6.27
C THR A 208 19.77 26.47 6.93
N ASP A 209 18.57 27.03 6.99
CA ASP A 209 17.34 26.31 7.37
C ASP A 209 16.53 26.03 6.10
N GLY A 210 16.40 24.76 5.72
CA GLY A 210 15.61 24.32 4.57
C GLY A 210 16.36 23.38 3.63
N THR A 211 16.06 23.47 2.33
CA THR A 211 16.58 22.52 1.33
C THR A 211 17.63 23.11 0.38
N ASP A 212 17.95 24.39 0.53
CA ASP A 212 18.89 25.10 -0.33
C ASP A 212 20.29 24.47 -0.28
N SER A 213 21.07 24.61 -1.35
CA SER A 213 22.44 24.10 -1.37
C SER A 213 23.35 24.89 -0.41
N ARG A 214 24.18 24.20 0.37
CA ARG A 214 25.09 24.76 1.36
C ARG A 214 26.43 25.07 0.71
N LYS A 215 26.62 26.35 0.38
CA LYS A 215 27.88 26.91 -0.09
C LYS A 215 28.23 28.12 0.77
N TYR A 216 29.27 27.99 1.58
CA TYR A 216 29.65 29.02 2.55
C TYR A 216 31.01 29.61 2.22
N ALA A 217 31.10 30.94 2.19
CA ALA A 217 32.36 31.64 2.05
C ALA A 217 33.17 31.57 3.36
N ILE A 218 34.46 31.31 3.26
CA ILE A 218 35.39 31.26 4.39
C ILE A 218 36.43 32.35 4.20
N SER A 219 36.50 33.29 5.15
CA SER A 219 37.56 34.31 5.13
C SER A 219 38.93 33.67 5.31
N SER A 220 39.91 34.13 4.53
CA SER A 220 41.32 33.79 4.66
C SER A 220 41.86 33.96 6.09
N LYS A 221 41.30 34.86 6.90
CA LYS A 221 41.66 35.09 8.31
C LYS A 221 41.37 33.89 9.22
N LEU A 222 40.41 33.06 8.86
CA LEU A 222 40.03 31.86 9.62
C LEU A 222 40.88 30.64 9.25
N ILE A 223 41.68 30.75 8.19
CA ILE A 223 42.41 29.65 7.59
C ILE A 223 43.91 29.80 7.87
N LYS A 224 44.54 28.70 8.25
CA LYS A 224 46.00 28.61 8.34
C LYS A 224 46.53 27.57 7.35
N PRO A 225 47.74 27.73 6.79
CA PRO A 225 48.41 26.65 6.09
C PRO A 225 48.49 25.38 6.95
N GLY A 226 48.32 24.22 6.33
CA GLY A 226 48.25 22.95 7.03
C GLY A 226 46.87 22.65 7.62
N LYS A 227 46.83 22.04 8.80
CA LYS A 227 45.60 21.42 9.34
C LYS A 227 44.59 22.43 9.85
N ASN A 228 43.35 22.32 9.36
CA ASN A 228 42.17 23.08 9.78
C ASN A 228 41.02 22.13 10.17
N LEU A 229 40.12 22.60 11.04
CA LEU A 229 38.94 21.88 11.52
C LEU A 229 37.68 22.38 10.82
N ILE A 230 36.81 21.42 10.46
CA ILE A 230 35.40 21.66 10.15
C ILE A 230 34.56 20.99 11.25
N ALA A 231 33.59 21.71 11.77
CA ALA A 231 32.53 21.14 12.60
C ALA A 231 31.17 21.55 12.03
N VAL A 232 30.22 20.63 11.98
CA VAL A 232 28.86 20.90 11.49
C VAL A 232 27.88 20.33 12.50
N GLN A 233 27.02 21.17 13.06
CA GLN A 233 25.85 20.72 13.81
C GLN A 233 24.69 20.60 12.84
N VAL A 234 24.23 19.38 12.58
CA VAL A 234 23.04 19.13 11.75
C VAL A 234 21.86 18.91 12.67
N LEU A 235 20.78 19.64 12.44
CA LEU A 235 19.50 19.52 13.14
C LEU A 235 18.48 18.90 12.18
N ASN A 236 18.10 17.65 12.44
CA ASN A 236 17.05 16.92 11.73
C ASN A 236 15.76 16.90 12.57
N TYR A 237 14.63 17.28 12.00
CA TYR A 237 13.35 17.30 12.71
C TYR A 237 12.48 16.06 12.42
N SER A 238 12.64 15.46 11.25
CA SER A 238 11.86 14.31 10.80
C SER A 238 12.46 13.67 9.53
N ASP A 239 12.08 12.43 9.21
CA ASP A 239 12.44 11.71 7.99
C ASP A 239 13.95 11.35 7.92
N ARG A 240 14.74 12.14 7.18
CA ARG A 240 16.14 11.83 6.86
C ARG A 240 17.05 12.94 7.35
N GLY A 241 18.13 12.58 8.04
CA GLY A 241 19.12 13.54 8.53
C GLY A 241 20.49 13.47 7.85
N GLY A 242 21.33 14.47 8.14
CA GLY A 242 22.77 14.42 7.86
C GLY A 242 23.26 15.23 6.67
N ILE A 243 24.51 14.96 6.26
CA ILE A 243 25.17 15.66 5.15
C ILE A 243 24.97 14.80 3.89
N GLY A 244 24.02 15.20 3.04
CA GLY A 244 23.59 14.47 1.85
C GLY A 244 24.47 14.66 0.62
N GLY A 245 25.12 15.82 0.47
CA GLY A 245 25.98 16.10 -0.68
C GLY A 245 25.22 16.13 -2.02
N TYR A 246 25.88 15.73 -3.11
CA TYR A 246 25.31 15.69 -4.45
C TYR A 246 24.56 14.38 -4.73
N LYS A 247 23.44 14.47 -5.48
CA LYS A 247 22.71 13.28 -5.97
C LYS A 247 23.59 12.43 -6.89
N ASP A 248 24.34 13.09 -7.77
CA ASP A 248 25.42 12.44 -8.50
C ASP A 248 26.62 12.30 -7.57
N VAL A 249 26.82 11.08 -7.08
CA VAL A 249 27.91 10.72 -6.16
C VAL A 249 29.31 10.85 -6.78
N LYS A 250 29.41 11.06 -8.10
CA LYS A 250 30.70 11.39 -8.74
C LYS A 250 31.16 12.80 -8.42
N LYS A 251 30.22 13.71 -8.11
CA LYS A 251 30.54 15.09 -7.75
C LYS A 251 30.87 15.18 -6.25
N PRO A 252 32.10 15.58 -5.87
CA PRO A 252 32.48 15.64 -4.47
C PRO A 252 31.88 16.88 -3.78
N ILE A 253 31.66 16.76 -2.48
CA ILE A 253 31.65 17.92 -1.58
C ILE A 253 33.09 18.31 -1.27
N GLY A 254 33.38 19.58 -0.99
CA GLY A 254 34.78 20.01 -0.88
C GLY A 254 35.01 21.45 -0.44
N ILE A 255 36.29 21.80 -0.32
CA ILE A 255 36.77 23.16 -0.06
C ILE A 255 37.73 23.60 -1.17
N TYR A 256 37.55 24.80 -1.70
CA TYR A 256 38.37 25.34 -2.79
C TYR A 256 38.51 26.88 -2.67
N PRO A 257 39.54 27.51 -3.30
CA PRO A 257 39.67 28.97 -3.31
C PRO A 257 38.50 29.66 -4.00
N ALA A 258 38.13 30.85 -3.52
CA ALA A 258 37.13 31.67 -4.18
C ALA A 258 37.51 31.91 -5.66
N GLY A 259 36.55 31.68 -6.58
CA GLY A 259 36.78 31.77 -8.03
C GLY A 259 37.23 30.47 -8.71
N SER A 260 37.43 29.37 -7.97
CA SER A 260 37.72 28.03 -8.50
C SER A 260 36.47 27.11 -8.41
N THR A 261 36.64 25.82 -8.63
CA THR A 261 35.58 24.79 -8.60
C THR A 261 35.86 23.71 -7.57
N VAL A 262 34.85 22.92 -7.20
CA VAL A 262 34.99 21.87 -6.17
C VAL A 262 35.88 20.72 -6.66
N GLU A 263 35.94 20.50 -7.96
CA GLU A 263 36.77 19.52 -8.64
C GLU A 263 38.28 19.83 -8.54
N GLU A 264 38.63 21.11 -8.43
CA GLU A 264 39.99 21.62 -8.22
C GLU A 264 40.34 21.76 -6.72
N GLY A 265 39.39 21.43 -5.84
CA GLY A 265 39.47 21.59 -4.41
C GLY A 265 39.97 20.38 -3.63
N ILE A 266 39.91 20.50 -2.31
CA ILE A 266 40.10 19.38 -1.37
C ILE A 266 38.75 18.67 -1.20
N SER A 267 38.68 17.41 -1.63
CA SER A 267 37.50 16.58 -1.41
C SER A 267 37.27 16.31 0.08
N LEU A 268 36.01 16.42 0.48
CA LEU A 268 35.50 16.07 1.81
C LEU A 268 34.69 14.77 1.81
N VAL A 269 34.68 14.03 0.69
CA VAL A 269 34.09 12.69 0.58
C VAL A 269 34.97 11.70 1.33
N LYS A 270 34.66 11.47 2.61
CA LYS A 270 35.43 10.59 3.50
C LYS A 270 34.63 10.27 4.75
N THR A 271 35.25 9.52 5.65
CA THR A 271 34.69 9.26 6.97
C THR A 271 34.89 10.46 7.89
N TRP A 272 33.81 10.91 8.53
CA TRP A 272 33.82 11.99 9.52
C TRP A 272 33.53 11.41 10.90
N LYS A 273 33.93 12.13 11.96
CA LYS A 273 33.52 11.80 13.33
C LYS A 273 32.14 12.39 13.60
N TYR A 274 31.33 11.72 14.40
CA TYR A 274 30.04 12.25 14.83
C TYR A 274 29.74 11.98 16.30
N LYS A 275 28.87 12.83 16.87
CA LYS A 275 28.26 12.63 18.18
C LYS A 275 26.84 13.16 18.19
N ILE A 276 25.94 12.32 18.68
CA ILE A 276 24.54 12.69 18.89
C ILE A 276 24.48 13.59 20.14
N GLN A 277 23.91 14.78 19.99
CA GLN A 277 23.68 15.73 21.07
C GLN A 277 22.29 15.55 21.69
N ASP A 278 21.27 15.38 20.84
CA ASP A 278 19.88 15.18 21.24
C ASP A 278 19.15 14.32 20.21
N GLN A 279 18.18 13.52 20.65
CA GLN A 279 17.37 12.61 19.83
C GLN A 279 15.86 12.92 19.89
N ASN A 280 15.50 14.03 20.54
CA ASN A 280 14.12 14.38 20.86
C ASN A 280 13.79 15.78 20.33
N PRO A 281 13.90 16.01 19.01
CA PRO A 281 13.44 17.27 18.45
C PRO A 281 11.92 17.41 18.65
N PRO A 282 11.41 18.65 18.70
CA PRO A 282 9.98 18.92 18.61
C PRO A 282 9.37 18.23 17.39
N LEU A 283 8.17 17.66 17.58
CA LEU A 283 7.45 17.02 16.49
C LEU A 283 7.22 18.01 15.34
N ALA A 284 7.41 17.55 14.11
CA ALA A 284 6.99 18.28 12.92
C ALA A 284 5.46 18.25 12.76
N ALA A 285 4.89 19.36 12.30
CA ALA A 285 3.44 19.48 12.12
C ALA A 285 2.99 18.60 10.96
N GLN A 286 2.13 17.62 11.21
CA GLN A 286 1.63 16.70 10.19
C GLN A 286 0.14 16.90 9.95
N TYR A 287 -0.29 16.78 8.70
CA TYR A 287 -1.71 16.82 8.39
C TYR A 287 -2.44 15.57 8.86
N GLN A 288 -1.82 14.40 8.73
CA GLN A 288 -2.43 13.10 8.99
C GLN A 288 -1.44 12.16 9.65
N ALA A 289 -1.98 11.15 10.32
CA ALA A 289 -1.21 10.08 10.94
C ALA A 289 -0.60 9.13 9.90
N SER A 290 0.46 8.44 10.31
CA SER A 290 1.15 7.41 9.54
C SER A 290 1.02 6.06 10.23
N TYR A 291 0.88 5.00 9.45
CA TYR A 291 0.91 3.62 9.95
C TYR A 291 2.31 3.24 10.44
N GLN A 292 2.44 2.40 11.46
CA GLN A 292 3.72 2.10 12.10
C GLN A 292 4.02 0.59 12.17
N PRO A 293 5.31 0.19 12.04
CA PRO A 293 5.76 -1.16 12.37
C PRO A 293 5.52 -1.44 13.85
N PHE A 294 5.19 -2.68 14.19
CA PHE A 294 5.11 -3.09 15.59
C PHE A 294 6.50 -3.48 16.11
N GLY A 295 7.13 -4.45 15.47
CA GLY A 295 8.47 -4.90 15.84
C GLY A 295 8.94 -6.11 15.03
N ASP A 296 9.94 -6.78 15.57
CA ASP A 296 10.65 -7.89 14.94
C ASP A 296 10.77 -9.05 15.93
N LEU A 297 10.63 -10.27 15.40
CA LEU A 297 10.99 -11.52 16.06
C LEU A 297 12.22 -12.10 15.36
N ASN A 298 13.33 -12.21 16.10
CA ASN A 298 14.56 -12.82 15.64
C ASN A 298 14.76 -14.18 16.28
N LEU A 299 15.00 -15.22 15.46
CA LEU A 299 15.34 -16.56 15.90
C LEU A 299 16.80 -16.83 15.57
N GLN A 300 17.65 -16.88 16.58
CA GLN A 300 19.07 -17.14 16.45
C GLN A 300 19.39 -18.60 16.76
N PHE A 301 19.77 -19.35 15.73
CA PHE A 301 20.21 -20.74 15.82
C PHE A 301 21.75 -20.80 15.97
N PHE A 302 22.25 -21.89 16.54
CA PHE A 302 23.69 -22.08 16.81
C PHE A 302 24.27 -23.29 16.07
N PRO A 303 24.29 -23.29 14.73
CA PRO A 303 24.83 -24.41 13.98
C PRO A 303 26.35 -24.50 14.16
N LYS A 304 26.88 -25.73 14.20
CA LYS A 304 28.34 -25.98 14.36
C LYS A 304 29.11 -25.95 13.04
N THR A 305 28.42 -25.95 11.90
CA THR A 305 28.95 -26.05 10.52
C THR A 305 27.93 -25.45 9.53
N THR A 306 28.37 -25.07 8.33
CA THR A 306 27.60 -24.23 7.39
C THR A 306 27.04 -24.94 6.14
N ALA A 307 27.24 -26.26 5.97
CA ALA A 307 26.75 -26.95 4.78
C ALA A 307 25.23 -27.10 4.81
N ILE A 308 24.52 -26.23 4.07
CA ILE A 308 23.07 -26.23 3.90
C ILE A 308 22.73 -26.80 2.53
N ASN A 309 21.87 -27.80 2.50
CA ASN A 309 21.37 -28.42 1.27
C ASN A 309 19.84 -28.34 1.19
N HIS A 310 19.29 -28.47 -0.02
CA HIS A 310 17.84 -28.58 -0.27
C HIS A 310 17.00 -27.47 0.38
N TYR A 311 17.52 -26.24 0.43
CA TYR A 311 16.77 -25.11 0.95
C TYR A 311 15.58 -24.80 0.04
N LYS A 312 14.41 -24.60 0.65
CA LYS A 312 13.22 -24.07 -0.01
C LYS A 312 12.42 -23.24 0.98
N ARG A 313 11.94 -22.07 0.56
CA ARG A 313 10.86 -21.33 1.23
C ARG A 313 9.70 -21.14 0.27
N SER A 314 8.47 -21.15 0.78
CA SER A 314 7.26 -21.03 -0.03
C SER A 314 6.11 -20.41 0.72
N LEU A 315 5.17 -19.79 0.01
CA LEU A 315 3.87 -19.37 0.50
C LEU A 315 2.80 -20.07 -0.34
N ASP A 316 2.07 -20.99 0.29
CA ASP A 316 0.95 -21.68 -0.32
C ASP A 316 -0.33 -20.84 -0.13
N LEU A 317 -0.86 -20.32 -1.24
CA LEU A 317 -2.02 -19.46 -1.23
C LEU A 317 -3.30 -20.23 -0.87
N SER A 318 -3.35 -21.56 -1.02
CA SER A 318 -4.55 -22.35 -0.72
C SER A 318 -4.76 -22.61 0.77
N THR A 319 -3.71 -22.48 1.56
CA THR A 319 -3.71 -22.68 3.01
C THR A 319 -3.33 -21.42 3.79
N ALA A 320 -2.81 -20.40 3.12
CA ALA A 320 -2.19 -19.22 3.72
C ALA A 320 -1.09 -19.60 4.73
N ILE A 321 -0.25 -20.58 4.36
CA ILE A 321 0.87 -21.05 5.17
C ILE A 321 2.16 -20.78 4.41
N SER A 322 3.05 -20.03 5.05
CA SER A 322 4.45 -19.94 4.64
C SER A 322 5.21 -21.13 5.24
N LYS A 323 6.11 -21.73 4.46
CA LYS A 323 6.86 -22.92 4.85
C LYS A 323 8.32 -22.80 4.42
N THR A 324 9.22 -23.22 5.31
CA THR A 324 10.66 -23.30 5.02
C THR A 324 11.17 -24.69 5.35
N THR A 325 11.93 -25.28 4.43
CA THR A 325 12.59 -26.58 4.61
C THR A 325 14.06 -26.49 4.22
N TYR A 326 14.93 -27.15 4.96
CA TYR A 326 16.35 -27.28 4.60
C TYR A 326 16.98 -28.48 5.31
N THR A 327 18.09 -28.96 4.79
CA THR A 327 18.93 -29.99 5.42
C THR A 327 20.21 -29.36 5.93
N LEU A 328 20.49 -29.55 7.22
CA LEU A 328 21.72 -29.10 7.88
C LEU A 328 22.31 -30.28 8.64
N ASN A 329 23.55 -30.67 8.30
CA ASN A 329 24.24 -31.83 8.90
C ASN A 329 23.44 -33.14 8.83
N GLY A 330 22.73 -33.37 7.72
CA GLY A 330 21.87 -34.54 7.53
C GLY A 330 20.54 -34.51 8.28
N ILE A 331 20.28 -33.45 9.06
CA ILE A 331 19.01 -33.23 9.77
C ILE A 331 18.11 -32.36 8.89
N ASN A 332 16.89 -32.81 8.66
CA ASN A 332 15.86 -32.07 7.93
C ASN A 332 15.07 -31.22 8.91
N TYR A 333 15.10 -29.91 8.69
CA TYR A 333 14.35 -28.92 9.46
C TYR A 333 13.15 -28.44 8.65
N THR A 334 12.02 -28.25 9.31
CA THR A 334 10.83 -27.63 8.75
C THR A 334 10.33 -26.52 9.66
N ARG A 335 9.93 -25.40 9.06
CA ARG A 335 9.25 -24.30 9.74
C ARG A 335 7.97 -23.95 8.99
N GLU A 336 6.87 -23.78 9.71
CA GLU A 336 5.59 -23.32 9.16
C GLU A 336 5.13 -22.06 9.90
N TYR A 337 4.66 -21.07 9.13
CA TYR A 337 4.27 -19.75 9.61
C TYR A 337 2.88 -19.40 9.08
N PHE A 338 1.98 -18.97 9.94
CA PHE A 338 0.66 -18.46 9.53
C PHE A 338 0.06 -17.54 10.58
N ALA A 339 -0.75 -16.58 10.13
CA ALA A 339 -1.55 -15.72 11.01
C ALA A 339 -2.96 -16.28 11.10
N SER A 340 -3.31 -16.88 12.24
CA SER A 340 -4.62 -17.48 12.47
C SER A 340 -5.65 -16.41 12.84
N GLN A 341 -6.71 -16.29 12.04
CA GLN A 341 -7.85 -15.44 12.36
C GLN A 341 -8.68 -16.02 13.54
N PRO A 342 -9.06 -17.32 13.56
CA PRO A 342 -9.84 -17.89 14.68
C PRO A 342 -9.17 -17.73 16.04
N ASN A 343 -7.83 -17.73 16.06
CA ASN A 343 -7.04 -17.71 17.29
C ASN A 343 -6.34 -16.37 17.55
N GLN A 344 -6.42 -15.41 16.62
CA GLN A 344 -5.86 -14.06 16.75
C GLN A 344 -4.36 -14.06 17.10
N VAL A 345 -3.58 -14.91 16.42
CA VAL A 345 -2.16 -15.18 16.72
C VAL A 345 -1.37 -15.47 15.45
N ILE A 346 -0.11 -15.03 15.39
CA ILE A 346 0.88 -15.52 14.43
C ILE A 346 1.55 -16.76 15.04
N VAL A 347 1.47 -17.88 14.33
CA VAL A 347 2.04 -19.17 14.73
C VAL A 347 3.33 -19.41 13.97
N ILE A 348 4.39 -19.79 14.67
CA ILE A 348 5.66 -20.25 14.10
C ILE A 348 5.90 -21.65 14.66
N HIS A 349 5.88 -22.67 13.81
CA HIS A 349 6.03 -24.06 14.21
C HIS A 349 7.30 -24.67 13.61
N LEU A 350 8.16 -25.24 14.44
CA LEU A 350 9.46 -25.77 14.06
C LEU A 350 9.55 -27.26 14.39
N THR A 351 10.01 -28.06 13.43
CA THR A 351 10.28 -29.50 13.60
C THR A 351 11.62 -29.89 12.99
N ALA A 352 12.20 -30.97 13.51
CA ALA A 352 13.37 -31.62 12.94
C ALA A 352 13.14 -33.14 12.91
N ASN A 353 13.74 -33.84 11.95
CA ASN A 353 13.63 -35.31 11.85
C ASN A 353 14.53 -36.07 12.85
N GLN A 354 15.28 -35.38 13.70
CA GLN A 354 16.12 -35.96 14.75
C GLN A 354 15.74 -35.40 16.12
N SER A 355 15.68 -36.29 17.11
CA SER A 355 15.37 -35.93 18.48
C SER A 355 16.42 -34.99 19.08
N GLY A 356 15.97 -33.94 19.79
CA GLY A 356 16.80 -32.94 20.45
C GLY A 356 17.58 -32.02 19.51
N ALA A 357 17.17 -31.89 18.23
CA ALA A 357 17.93 -31.15 17.23
C ALA A 357 17.63 -29.64 17.15
N ILE A 358 16.60 -29.15 17.87
CA ILE A 358 16.20 -27.73 17.83
C ILE A 358 16.73 -26.99 19.07
N THR A 359 17.64 -26.05 18.84
CA THR A 359 18.21 -25.16 19.86
C THR A 359 18.36 -23.76 19.28
N PHE A 360 17.75 -22.76 19.90
CA PHE A 360 17.82 -21.36 19.46
C PHE A 360 17.42 -20.38 20.58
N ASN A 361 17.73 -19.10 20.37
CA ASN A 361 17.17 -18.00 21.15
C ASN A 361 16.15 -17.23 20.32
N ALA A 362 15.01 -16.88 20.93
CA ALA A 362 14.01 -16.00 20.35
C ALA A 362 14.03 -14.63 21.05
N GLU A 363 14.10 -13.56 20.28
CA GLU A 363 14.20 -12.18 20.77
C GLU A 363 13.17 -11.29 20.07
N LEU A 364 12.51 -10.43 20.85
CA LEU A 364 11.64 -9.37 20.34
C LEU A 364 12.39 -8.04 20.35
N SER A 365 12.22 -7.25 19.28
CA SER A 365 12.73 -5.87 19.19
C SER A 365 11.73 -4.96 18.50
N SER A 366 11.95 -3.65 18.54
CA SER A 366 11.13 -2.65 17.84
C SER A 366 11.98 -1.47 17.39
N LEU A 367 11.58 -0.83 16.29
CA LEU A 367 12.16 0.45 15.86
C LEU A 367 11.73 1.63 16.76
N HIS A 368 10.64 1.49 17.51
CA HIS A 368 10.19 2.52 18.44
C HIS A 368 11.22 2.71 19.57
N GLN A 369 11.77 3.92 19.68
CA GLN A 369 12.76 4.27 20.70
C GLN A 369 12.25 4.02 22.13
N ASN A 370 10.95 4.26 22.35
CA ASN A 370 10.28 3.96 23.61
C ASN A 370 9.65 2.57 23.55
N SER A 371 10.51 1.55 23.58
CA SER A 371 10.10 0.16 23.67
C SER A 371 10.86 -0.58 24.76
N SER A 372 10.25 -1.63 25.31
CA SER A 372 10.89 -2.47 26.31
C SER A 372 10.38 -3.90 26.27
N VAL A 373 11.26 -4.85 26.57
CA VAL A 373 10.92 -6.26 26.73
C VAL A 373 10.79 -6.59 28.22
N ARG A 374 9.72 -7.29 28.58
CA ARG A 374 9.47 -7.76 29.95
C ARG A 374 9.28 -9.28 29.98
N ILE A 375 9.75 -9.90 31.06
CA ILE A 375 9.56 -11.33 31.31
C ILE A 375 8.19 -11.51 31.98
N LEU A 376 7.31 -12.30 31.36
CA LEU A 376 5.99 -12.60 31.92
C LEU A 376 5.91 -14.00 32.55
N GLY A 377 6.86 -14.88 32.24
CA GLY A 377 6.97 -16.21 32.80
C GLY A 377 8.13 -17.01 32.20
N ASN A 378 8.23 -18.30 32.55
CA ASN A 378 9.35 -19.16 32.15
C ASN A 378 9.46 -19.44 30.64
N ASN A 379 8.39 -19.18 29.89
CA ASN A 379 8.31 -19.40 28.44
C ASN A 379 7.64 -18.24 27.69
N THR A 380 7.44 -17.09 28.35
CA THR A 380 6.70 -15.96 27.77
C THR A 380 7.40 -14.64 28.06
N ILE A 381 7.61 -13.86 27.02
CA ILE A 381 8.08 -12.47 27.08
C ILE A 381 7.06 -11.55 26.41
N SER A 382 7.04 -10.28 26.81
CA SER A 382 6.27 -9.24 26.13
C SER A 382 7.17 -8.13 25.61
N LEU A 383 6.79 -7.53 24.49
CA LEU A 383 7.37 -6.28 23.98
C LEU A 383 6.29 -5.22 24.03
N SER A 384 6.57 -4.15 24.79
CA SER A 384 5.72 -2.96 24.87
C SER A 384 6.32 -1.84 24.03
N VAL A 385 5.48 -1.15 23.26
CA VAL A 385 5.88 -0.03 22.38
C VAL A 385 5.03 1.21 22.68
N GLN A 386 5.65 2.38 22.59
CA GLN A 386 5.00 3.68 22.63
C GLN A 386 5.34 4.44 21.34
N VAL A 387 4.32 4.78 20.55
CA VAL A 387 4.52 5.52 19.31
C VAL A 387 4.99 6.93 19.63
N LYS A 388 6.09 7.37 18.98
CA LYS A 388 6.64 8.72 19.14
C LYS A 388 5.60 9.75 18.71
N GLY A 389 5.29 10.70 19.60
CA GLY A 389 4.34 11.78 19.33
C GLY A 389 2.89 11.34 19.09
N GLY A 390 2.55 10.09 19.40
CA GLY A 390 1.20 9.55 19.29
C GLY A 390 0.65 9.08 20.64
N VAL A 391 -0.67 8.93 20.74
CA VAL A 391 -1.34 8.42 21.94
C VAL A 391 -1.42 6.89 22.00
N LEU A 392 -0.96 6.22 20.93
CA LEU A 392 -1.03 4.78 20.79
C LEU A 392 0.17 4.07 21.41
N ARG A 393 -0.16 2.98 22.11
CA ARG A 393 0.72 2.06 22.81
C ARG A 393 0.34 0.64 22.40
N GLY A 394 1.34 -0.22 22.27
CA GLY A 394 1.17 -1.62 21.92
C GLY A 394 1.77 -2.56 22.97
N GLU A 395 1.20 -3.76 23.11
CA GLU A 395 1.85 -4.90 23.76
C GLU A 395 1.74 -6.13 22.87
N SER A 396 2.90 -6.71 22.52
CA SER A 396 2.98 -8.04 21.94
C SER A 396 3.45 -9.05 22.98
N ARG A 397 3.07 -10.31 22.81
CA ARG A 397 3.56 -11.42 23.62
C ARG A 397 4.03 -12.56 22.72
N LEU A 398 5.19 -13.09 23.06
CA LEU A 398 5.74 -14.30 22.49
C LEU A 398 5.72 -15.39 23.54
N THR A 399 5.01 -16.47 23.28
CA THR A 399 4.94 -17.66 24.15
C THR A 399 5.50 -18.87 23.40
N ALA A 400 6.39 -19.63 24.03
CA ALA A 400 6.97 -20.85 23.47
C ALA A 400 6.40 -22.11 24.14
N ILE A 401 5.96 -23.06 23.30
CA ILE A 401 5.57 -24.41 23.69
C ILE A 401 6.60 -25.38 23.13
N VAL A 402 7.22 -26.18 24.00
CA VAL A 402 8.32 -27.09 23.65
C VAL A 402 7.94 -28.52 23.95
N LYS A 403 8.20 -29.41 23.00
CA LYS A 403 8.05 -30.86 23.17
C LYS A 403 9.43 -31.50 23.23
N LYS A 404 9.66 -32.27 24.31
CA LYS A 404 10.93 -32.97 24.60
C LYS A 404 12.16 -32.07 24.45
N GLY A 405 12.45 -31.29 25.48
CA GLY A 405 13.54 -30.31 25.54
C GLY A 405 13.35 -29.39 26.73
N SER A 406 14.05 -28.26 26.77
CA SER A 406 13.86 -27.25 27.82
C SER A 406 13.66 -25.84 27.26
N VAL A 407 12.81 -25.06 27.92
CA VAL A 407 12.59 -23.62 27.67
C VAL A 407 12.90 -22.83 28.93
N LYS A 408 13.62 -21.72 28.79
CA LYS A 408 13.86 -20.72 29.85
C LYS A 408 13.88 -19.33 29.25
N VAL A 409 13.61 -18.31 30.05
CA VAL A 409 13.85 -16.92 29.65
C VAL A 409 15.15 -16.44 30.28
N LEU A 410 16.10 -15.99 29.47
CA LEU A 410 17.40 -15.47 29.89
C LEU A 410 17.69 -14.18 29.14
N ASN A 411 18.11 -13.13 29.84
CA ASN A 411 18.46 -11.83 29.25
C ASN A 411 17.37 -11.28 28.29
N ASN A 412 16.10 -11.36 28.71
CA ASN A 412 14.92 -10.98 27.91
C ASN A 412 14.70 -11.77 26.61
N LYS A 413 15.36 -12.92 26.44
CA LYS A 413 15.19 -13.84 25.30
C LYS A 413 14.59 -15.16 25.76
N ILE A 414 13.77 -15.79 24.94
CA ILE A 414 13.35 -17.18 25.16
C ILE A 414 14.44 -18.10 24.61
N SER A 415 15.11 -18.85 25.48
CA SER A 415 16.11 -19.85 25.13
C SER A 415 15.49 -21.24 25.09
N ILE A 416 15.60 -21.91 23.95
CA ILE A 416 15.14 -23.27 23.74
C ILE A 416 16.37 -24.16 23.51
N ASN A 417 16.41 -25.30 24.19
CA ASN A 417 17.54 -26.21 24.13
C ASN A 417 17.08 -27.66 23.95
N LYS A 418 17.65 -28.32 22.94
CA LYS A 418 17.46 -29.74 22.60
C LYS A 418 15.99 -30.14 22.52
N ALA A 419 15.19 -29.37 21.79
CA ALA A 419 13.80 -29.66 21.53
C ALA A 419 13.61 -30.60 20.31
N ASP A 420 12.56 -31.42 20.34
CA ASP A 420 12.10 -32.17 19.15
C ASP A 420 11.19 -31.28 18.27
N GLU A 421 10.35 -30.48 18.91
CA GLU A 421 9.33 -29.65 18.27
C GLU A 421 9.08 -28.40 19.12
N VAL A 422 8.89 -27.25 18.45
CA VAL A 422 8.63 -25.97 19.09
C VAL A 422 7.48 -25.27 18.38
N THR A 423 6.53 -24.74 19.13
CA THR A 423 5.54 -23.80 18.61
C THR A 423 5.65 -22.48 19.34
N LEU A 424 5.87 -21.40 18.60
CA LEU A 424 5.82 -20.04 19.10
C LEU A 424 4.48 -19.40 18.74
N TYR A 425 3.88 -18.73 19.71
CA TYR A 425 2.68 -17.93 19.56
C TYR A 425 3.04 -16.47 19.74
N LEU A 426 2.95 -15.69 18.66
CA LEU A 426 3.17 -14.26 18.65
C LEU A 426 1.83 -13.53 18.53
N THR A 427 1.49 -12.76 19.55
CA THR A 427 0.26 -11.95 19.63
C THR A 427 0.62 -10.49 19.75
N ALA A 428 -0.26 -9.59 19.33
CA ALA A 428 -0.13 -8.15 19.55
C ALA A 428 -1.50 -7.50 19.70
N GLY A 429 -1.54 -6.35 20.40
CA GLY A 429 -2.70 -5.46 20.49
C GLY A 429 -2.28 -4.05 20.88
N THR A 430 -3.19 -3.10 20.69
CA THR A 430 -2.98 -1.68 21.05
C THR A 430 -4.06 -1.20 22.01
N ASN A 431 -3.95 0.05 22.47
CA ASN A 431 -5.00 0.73 23.22
C ASN A 431 -6.09 1.35 22.33
N PHE A 432 -6.04 1.18 21.02
CA PHE A 432 -7.06 1.70 20.11
C PHE A 432 -8.41 0.98 20.33
N VAL A 433 -9.48 1.75 20.54
CA VAL A 433 -10.86 1.24 20.57
C VAL A 433 -11.59 1.73 19.31
N ASN A 434 -11.48 3.03 19.02
CA ASN A 434 -11.95 3.65 17.78
C ASN A 434 -11.26 5.01 17.57
N ALA A 435 -11.58 5.71 16.48
CA ALA A 435 -10.97 6.98 16.10
C ALA A 435 -11.12 8.13 17.13
N GLN A 436 -11.97 7.97 18.16
CA GLN A 436 -12.18 8.94 19.23
C GLN A 436 -11.83 8.38 20.63
N ASP A 437 -11.48 7.10 20.73
CA ASP A 437 -11.26 6.42 22.01
C ASP A 437 -10.01 5.53 21.96
N VAL A 438 -9.07 5.86 22.85
CA VAL A 438 -7.77 5.18 23.02
C VAL A 438 -7.59 4.68 24.46
N SER A 439 -8.69 4.47 25.18
CA SER A 439 -8.71 3.97 26.56
C SER A 439 -8.47 2.47 26.69
N GLY A 440 -8.33 1.77 25.56
CA GLY A 440 -8.14 0.32 25.52
C GLY A 440 -6.89 -0.14 26.27
N ASN A 441 -6.87 -1.42 26.65
CA ASN A 441 -5.70 -2.05 27.26
C ASN A 441 -4.90 -2.84 26.20
N PRO A 442 -3.66 -2.44 25.86
CA PRO A 442 -2.85 -3.12 24.84
C PRO A 442 -2.64 -4.62 25.11
N ALA A 443 -2.58 -5.01 26.38
CA ALA A 443 -2.34 -6.39 26.79
C ALA A 443 -3.56 -7.33 26.61
N LEU A 444 -4.77 -6.77 26.44
CA LEU A 444 -6.02 -7.52 26.48
C LEU A 444 -6.15 -8.47 25.29
N ALA A 445 -5.85 -8.00 24.07
CA ALA A 445 -5.91 -8.82 22.85
C ALA A 445 -5.00 -10.05 22.97
N SER A 446 -3.76 -9.83 23.42
CA SER A 446 -2.75 -10.88 23.63
C SER A 446 -3.17 -11.87 24.71
N THR A 447 -3.71 -11.38 25.84
CA THR A 447 -4.18 -12.26 26.93
C THR A 447 -5.36 -13.13 26.49
N LYS A 448 -6.33 -12.54 25.79
CA LYS A 448 -7.51 -13.27 25.27
C LYS A 448 -7.11 -14.33 24.25
N ALA A 449 -6.22 -13.99 23.32
CA ALA A 449 -5.73 -14.93 22.30
C ALA A 449 -5.00 -16.11 22.95
N LEU A 450 -4.05 -15.86 23.86
CA LEU A 450 -3.30 -16.91 24.55
C LEU A 450 -4.20 -17.79 25.42
N ALA A 451 -5.17 -17.21 26.12
CA ALA A 451 -6.15 -17.99 26.89
C ALA A 451 -6.94 -18.95 25.99
N ALA A 452 -7.40 -18.48 24.82
CA ALA A 452 -8.13 -19.28 23.84
C ALA A 452 -7.29 -20.39 23.15
N LEU A 453 -5.97 -20.38 23.31
CA LEU A 453 -5.05 -21.42 22.84
C LEU A 453 -4.80 -22.52 23.88
N THR A 454 -5.18 -22.31 25.14
CA THR A 454 -4.93 -23.27 26.23
C THR A 454 -5.57 -24.61 25.91
N GLY A 455 -4.78 -25.69 25.99
CA GLY A 455 -5.24 -27.06 25.72
C GLY A 455 -5.37 -27.43 24.24
N LYS A 456 -5.17 -26.51 23.30
CA LYS A 456 -5.19 -26.80 21.85
C LYS A 456 -3.83 -27.27 21.36
N SER A 457 -3.83 -28.32 20.56
CA SER A 457 -2.66 -28.77 19.81
C SER A 457 -2.37 -27.85 18.62
N TYR A 458 -1.12 -27.86 18.17
CA TYR A 458 -0.72 -27.18 16.92
C TYR A 458 -1.58 -27.64 15.73
N THR A 459 -1.83 -28.94 15.62
CA THR A 459 -2.64 -29.53 14.54
C THR A 459 -4.07 -28.98 14.53
N GLU A 460 -4.71 -28.81 15.70
CA GLU A 460 -6.03 -28.21 15.79
C GLU A 460 -6.03 -26.73 15.40
N ILE A 461 -5.02 -25.97 15.82
CA ILE A 461 -4.87 -24.55 15.48
C ILE A 461 -4.68 -24.37 13.97
N LYS A 462 -3.79 -25.16 13.37
CA LYS A 462 -3.57 -25.19 11.91
C LYS A 462 -4.84 -25.56 11.16
N LYS A 463 -5.56 -26.59 11.62
CA LYS A 463 -6.84 -27.01 11.02
C LYS A 463 -7.86 -25.88 11.07
N ASN A 464 -8.03 -25.23 12.22
CA ASN A 464 -8.97 -24.11 12.37
C ASN A 464 -8.60 -22.94 11.45
N HIS A 465 -7.31 -22.60 11.37
CA HIS A 465 -6.80 -21.58 10.45
C HIS A 465 -7.17 -21.89 8.99
N ILE A 466 -6.81 -23.09 8.51
CA ILE A 466 -7.08 -23.49 7.12
C ILE A 466 -8.59 -23.49 6.85
N GLN A 467 -9.39 -24.08 7.74
CA GLN A 467 -10.84 -24.12 7.59
C GLN A 467 -11.49 -22.74 7.51
N GLU A 468 -10.97 -21.79 8.28
CA GLU A 468 -11.47 -20.42 8.29
C GLU A 468 -11.05 -19.67 7.02
N TYR A 469 -9.76 -19.72 6.70
CA TYR A 469 -9.20 -19.10 5.49
C TYR A 469 -9.88 -19.61 4.21
N GLN A 470 -10.09 -20.92 4.12
CA GLN A 470 -10.67 -21.57 2.95
C GLN A 470 -12.14 -21.23 2.72
N LYS A 471 -12.84 -20.61 3.68
CA LYS A 471 -14.18 -20.06 3.43
C LYS A 471 -14.17 -18.97 2.35
N TYR A 472 -13.08 -18.20 2.27
CA TYR A 472 -12.90 -17.16 1.26
C TYR A 472 -12.09 -17.65 0.07
N TYR A 473 -11.06 -18.49 0.30
CA TYR A 473 -10.22 -18.96 -0.79
C TYR A 473 -10.97 -19.89 -1.75
N ASN A 474 -11.76 -20.83 -1.22
CA ASN A 474 -12.43 -21.85 -2.04
C ASN A 474 -13.66 -21.32 -2.81
N THR A 475 -14.06 -20.05 -2.61
CA THR A 475 -15.16 -19.46 -3.39
C THR A 475 -14.80 -19.24 -4.86
N PHE A 476 -13.53 -19.41 -5.23
CA PHE A 476 -13.05 -19.14 -6.58
C PHE A 476 -11.89 -20.02 -6.97
N LYS A 477 -11.88 -20.39 -8.25
CA LYS A 477 -10.81 -21.17 -8.86
C LYS A 477 -10.45 -20.56 -10.19
N VAL A 478 -9.17 -20.54 -10.52
CA VAL A 478 -8.65 -20.08 -11.80
C VAL A 478 -7.60 -21.05 -12.30
N ASP A 479 -7.64 -21.32 -13.60
CA ASP A 479 -6.65 -22.07 -14.36
C ASP A 479 -6.61 -21.46 -15.76
N PHE A 480 -5.45 -20.95 -16.17
CA PHE A 480 -5.23 -20.38 -17.51
C PHE A 480 -4.38 -21.30 -18.40
N GLY A 481 -4.28 -22.57 -18.03
CA GLY A 481 -3.41 -23.54 -18.66
C GLY A 481 -2.01 -23.54 -18.05
N ARG A 482 -1.12 -24.29 -18.70
CA ARG A 482 0.21 -24.64 -18.17
C ARG A 482 1.33 -23.94 -18.93
N SER A 483 2.50 -23.85 -18.31
CA SER A 483 3.71 -23.34 -18.94
C SER A 483 4.95 -24.13 -18.52
N GLU A 484 5.99 -24.10 -19.36
CA GLU A 484 7.30 -24.68 -19.03
C GLU A 484 7.98 -23.99 -17.84
N ASN A 485 7.57 -22.76 -17.51
CA ASN A 485 8.14 -21.97 -16.43
C ASN A 485 7.57 -22.33 -15.04
N GLU A 486 6.53 -23.16 -14.94
CA GLU A 486 5.94 -23.57 -13.64
C GLU A 486 6.93 -24.29 -12.71
N SER A 487 7.98 -24.91 -13.26
CA SER A 487 9.04 -25.56 -12.47
C SER A 487 10.09 -24.60 -11.91
N LEU A 488 10.08 -23.33 -12.34
CA LEU A 488 11.03 -22.31 -11.89
C LEU A 488 10.57 -21.67 -10.57
N SER A 489 11.51 -21.08 -9.83
CA SER A 489 11.16 -20.29 -8.65
C SER A 489 10.44 -19.01 -9.05
N THR A 490 9.69 -18.41 -8.12
CA THR A 490 8.86 -17.23 -8.42
C THR A 490 9.68 -16.04 -8.95
N ASP A 491 10.89 -15.83 -8.44
CA ASP A 491 11.82 -14.80 -8.91
C ASP A 491 12.33 -15.07 -10.34
N GLU A 492 12.58 -16.33 -10.68
CA GLU A 492 12.96 -16.74 -12.05
C GLU A 492 11.78 -16.60 -13.03
N ARG A 493 10.56 -16.95 -12.61
CA ARG A 493 9.35 -16.74 -13.41
C ARG A 493 9.12 -15.25 -13.67
N LEU A 494 9.23 -14.42 -12.62
CA LEU A 494 9.10 -12.97 -12.72
C LEU A 494 10.10 -12.37 -13.71
N ALA A 495 11.36 -12.80 -13.68
CA ALA A 495 12.39 -12.33 -14.60
C ALA A 495 12.07 -12.65 -16.08
N LYS A 496 11.34 -13.73 -16.35
CA LYS A 496 11.00 -14.20 -17.70
C LYS A 496 9.61 -13.79 -18.18
N PHE A 497 8.70 -13.37 -17.30
CA PHE A 497 7.29 -13.17 -17.64
C PHE A 497 7.06 -12.15 -18.76
N SER A 498 7.87 -11.09 -18.80
CA SER A 498 7.76 -10.07 -19.85
C SER A 498 8.09 -10.57 -21.27
N THR A 499 8.83 -11.68 -21.40
CA THR A 499 9.30 -12.21 -22.68
C THR A 499 8.82 -13.62 -23.00
N SER A 500 8.16 -14.30 -22.06
CA SER A 500 7.62 -15.65 -22.22
C SER A 500 6.11 -15.67 -22.04
N ASN A 501 5.43 -16.64 -22.65
CA ASN A 501 4.03 -16.88 -22.37
C ASN A 501 3.91 -17.83 -21.16
N ASP A 502 3.47 -17.30 -20.02
CA ASP A 502 3.27 -18.05 -18.78
C ASP A 502 1.88 -17.75 -18.19
N PRO A 503 0.81 -18.29 -18.80
CA PRO A 503 -0.56 -17.98 -18.38
C PRO A 503 -0.86 -18.47 -16.95
N ALA A 504 -0.20 -19.56 -16.51
CA ALA A 504 -0.24 -20.02 -15.13
C ALA A 504 0.27 -18.98 -14.12
N PHE A 505 1.18 -18.08 -14.53
CA PHE A 505 1.67 -17.02 -13.64
C PHE A 505 0.69 -15.87 -13.51
N ALA A 506 -0.03 -15.54 -14.59
CA ALA A 506 -1.13 -14.59 -14.53
C ALA A 506 -2.27 -15.11 -13.63
N ALA A 507 -2.59 -16.41 -13.70
CA ALA A 507 -3.53 -17.05 -12.79
C ALA A 507 -3.05 -17.01 -11.32
N LEU A 508 -1.76 -17.28 -11.07
CA LEU A 508 -1.16 -17.16 -9.75
C LEU A 508 -1.25 -15.73 -9.21
N TYR A 509 -0.99 -14.71 -10.03
CA TYR A 509 -1.06 -13.30 -9.64
C TYR A 509 -2.49 -12.86 -9.30
N MET A 510 -3.47 -13.32 -10.07
CA MET A 510 -4.90 -13.10 -9.78
C MET A 510 -5.29 -13.69 -8.41
N GLN A 511 -4.84 -14.91 -8.10
CA GLN A 511 -5.05 -15.51 -6.77
C GLN A 511 -4.24 -14.82 -5.67
N TYR A 512 -3.07 -14.26 -6.00
CA TYR A 512 -2.27 -13.49 -5.05
C TYR A 512 -2.97 -12.20 -4.63
N GLY A 513 -3.61 -11.49 -5.57
CA GLY A 513 -4.48 -10.34 -5.24
C GLY A 513 -5.60 -10.70 -4.27
N ARG A 514 -6.27 -11.84 -4.48
CA ARG A 514 -7.27 -12.36 -3.52
C ARG A 514 -6.66 -12.70 -2.17
N TYR A 515 -5.54 -13.42 -2.15
CA TYR A 515 -4.81 -13.78 -0.94
C TYR A 515 -4.49 -12.55 -0.10
N LEU A 516 -3.94 -11.50 -0.73
CA LEU A 516 -3.58 -10.27 -0.04
C LEU A 516 -4.78 -9.61 0.62
N LEU A 517 -5.94 -9.57 -0.06
CA LEU A 517 -7.16 -8.96 0.51
C LEU A 517 -7.68 -9.79 1.69
N ILE A 518 -7.72 -11.13 1.56
CA ILE A 518 -8.06 -12.02 2.67
C ILE A 518 -7.09 -11.80 3.85
N SER A 519 -5.81 -11.60 3.58
CA SER A 519 -4.82 -11.42 4.64
C SER A 519 -4.77 -10.03 5.25
N SER A 520 -5.36 -9.00 4.63
CA SER A 520 -5.29 -7.61 5.11
C SER A 520 -6.62 -6.93 5.40
N SER A 521 -7.77 -7.51 5.05
CA SER A 521 -9.09 -6.89 5.30
C SER A 521 -10.14 -7.93 5.62
N ARG A 522 -10.32 -8.23 6.90
CA ARG A 522 -11.28 -9.24 7.37
C ARG A 522 -12.44 -8.56 8.11
N PRO A 523 -13.64 -9.15 8.13
CA PRO A 523 -14.74 -8.69 8.99
C PRO A 523 -14.26 -8.30 10.40
N GLY A 524 -14.62 -7.09 10.85
CA GLY A 524 -14.20 -6.53 12.15
C GLY A 524 -12.79 -5.92 12.22
N THR A 525 -12.03 -5.83 11.13
CA THR A 525 -10.70 -5.19 11.07
C THR A 525 -10.78 -3.77 10.49
N GLN A 526 -9.64 -3.09 10.32
CA GLN A 526 -9.48 -1.90 9.48
C GLN A 526 -9.40 -2.30 8.00
N PRO A 527 -9.69 -1.36 7.08
CA PRO A 527 -9.47 -1.61 5.66
C PRO A 527 -7.99 -1.70 5.31
N ALA A 528 -7.68 -2.35 4.18
CA ALA A 528 -6.32 -2.39 3.65
C ALA A 528 -5.83 -0.97 3.32
N ASN A 529 -4.71 -0.56 3.92
CA ASN A 529 -4.07 0.74 3.61
C ASN A 529 -3.18 0.64 2.35
N LEU A 530 -2.38 1.67 2.05
CA LEU A 530 -1.46 1.68 0.90
C LEU A 530 -0.47 0.49 0.84
N GLN A 531 -0.26 -0.22 1.95
CA GLN A 531 0.60 -1.39 2.07
C GLN A 531 -0.13 -2.60 2.67
N GLY A 532 -1.47 -2.60 2.64
CA GLY A 532 -2.32 -3.60 3.27
C GLY A 532 -2.25 -3.48 4.79
N ILE A 533 -1.39 -4.28 5.40
CA ILE A 533 -1.03 -4.26 6.83
C ILE A 533 0.46 -4.50 7.07
N TRP A 534 1.30 -4.45 6.03
CA TRP A 534 2.73 -4.79 6.10
C TRP A 534 3.61 -3.56 5.92
N ASN A 535 4.33 -3.17 6.97
CA ASN A 535 5.21 -2.00 6.96
C ASN A 535 6.33 -2.16 7.99
N ASP A 536 7.58 -1.98 7.57
CA ASP A 536 8.79 -2.00 8.41
C ASP A 536 9.33 -0.60 8.77
N LEU A 537 8.69 0.49 8.31
CA LEU A 537 9.22 1.86 8.44
C LEU A 537 8.41 2.74 9.40
N LEU A 538 9.08 3.49 10.28
CA LEU A 538 8.44 4.52 11.11
C LEU A 538 7.97 5.74 10.29
N THR A 539 8.57 5.98 9.13
CA THR A 539 8.16 7.01 8.17
C THR A 539 7.90 6.36 6.82
N PRO A 540 6.78 5.61 6.69
CA PRO A 540 6.51 4.91 5.46
C PRO A 540 6.14 5.90 4.34
N PRO A 541 6.36 5.53 3.07
CA PRO A 541 5.95 6.29 1.90
C PRO A 541 4.48 6.71 1.99
N TRP A 542 4.23 8.02 1.83
CA TRP A 542 2.91 8.64 1.97
C TRP A 542 2.20 8.32 3.30
N GLY A 543 2.93 7.95 4.34
CA GLY A 543 2.38 7.57 5.64
C GLY A 543 1.70 6.19 5.66
N SER A 544 1.77 5.40 4.57
CA SER A 544 1.06 4.13 4.43
C SER A 544 -0.42 4.26 4.86
N LYS A 545 -1.03 5.38 4.43
CA LYS A 545 -2.35 5.83 4.88
C LYS A 545 -3.46 5.34 3.95
N TYR A 546 -4.59 6.03 3.95
CA TYR A 546 -5.68 5.81 3.00
C TYR A 546 -5.72 6.97 2.01
N THR A 547 -5.20 6.76 0.80
CA THR A 547 -5.32 7.73 -0.29
C THR A 547 -6.55 7.40 -1.13
N THR A 548 -7.48 8.34 -1.24
CA THR A 548 -8.87 8.11 -1.68
C THR A 548 -9.19 8.79 -3.00
N ASN A 549 -8.17 9.07 -3.81
CA ASN A 549 -8.30 9.57 -5.17
C ASN A 549 -7.88 8.53 -6.22
N ILE A 550 -7.75 7.25 -5.80
CA ILE A 550 -7.55 6.04 -6.62
C ILE A 550 -7.19 4.83 -5.74
N ASN A 551 -6.28 5.00 -4.77
CA ASN A 551 -5.57 3.86 -4.17
C ASN A 551 -6.45 3.00 -3.26
N LEU A 552 -7.18 3.62 -2.32
CA LEU A 552 -8.09 2.89 -1.43
C LEU A 552 -9.21 2.24 -2.23
N GLU A 553 -9.72 2.92 -3.24
CA GLU A 553 -10.74 2.39 -4.14
C GLU A 553 -10.20 1.16 -4.89
N MET A 554 -8.99 1.27 -5.44
CA MET A 554 -8.32 0.19 -6.16
C MET A 554 -8.10 -1.06 -5.30
N ASN A 555 -7.85 -0.88 -4.00
CA ASN A 555 -7.70 -2.01 -3.07
C ASN A 555 -8.94 -2.93 -3.06
N TYR A 556 -10.13 -2.38 -3.33
CA TYR A 556 -11.40 -3.10 -3.23
C TYR A 556 -12.07 -3.41 -4.57
N TRP A 557 -11.48 -3.02 -5.71
CA TRP A 557 -11.96 -3.45 -7.02
C TRP A 557 -12.09 -4.98 -7.18
N PRO A 558 -11.16 -5.82 -6.68
CA PRO A 558 -11.33 -7.26 -6.81
C PRO A 558 -12.39 -7.84 -5.87
N ALA A 559 -12.84 -7.11 -4.84
CA ALA A 559 -13.61 -7.69 -3.73
C ALA A 559 -14.91 -8.35 -4.20
N GLU A 560 -15.67 -7.71 -5.08
CA GLU A 560 -16.92 -8.27 -5.59
C GLU A 560 -16.68 -9.28 -6.72
N ILE A 561 -16.06 -8.86 -7.83
CA ILE A 561 -15.90 -9.71 -9.02
C ILE A 561 -15.12 -11.00 -8.72
N LEU A 562 -14.17 -10.93 -7.79
CA LEU A 562 -13.45 -12.08 -7.25
C LEU A 562 -14.08 -12.54 -5.94
N ASN A 563 -15.40 -12.58 -5.77
CA ASN A 563 -16.08 -13.38 -4.75
C ASN A 563 -15.47 -13.33 -3.32
N LEU A 564 -15.21 -12.10 -2.87
CA LEU A 564 -14.69 -11.71 -1.57
C LEU A 564 -15.55 -10.60 -0.96
N SER A 565 -16.85 -10.58 -1.26
CA SER A 565 -17.77 -9.50 -0.89
C SER A 565 -17.75 -9.16 0.61
N ASP A 566 -17.68 -10.18 1.48
CA ASP A 566 -17.58 -10.02 2.94
C ASP A 566 -16.37 -9.19 3.38
N LEU A 567 -15.30 -9.16 2.59
CA LEU A 567 -14.08 -8.44 2.90
C LEU A 567 -14.21 -6.93 2.68
N ASN A 568 -15.32 -6.43 2.14
CA ASN A 568 -15.59 -5.00 2.07
C ASN A 568 -16.05 -4.39 3.42
N GLU A 569 -16.46 -5.20 4.40
CA GLU A 569 -17.01 -4.69 5.67
C GLU A 569 -16.08 -3.64 6.34
N PRO A 570 -14.75 -3.81 6.40
CA PRO A 570 -13.85 -2.79 6.93
C PRO A 570 -13.90 -1.46 6.18
N LEU A 571 -14.04 -1.49 4.84
CA LEU A 571 -14.21 -0.29 4.03
C LEU A 571 -15.54 0.41 4.34
N PHE A 572 -16.64 -0.34 4.46
CA PHE A 572 -17.94 0.25 4.78
C PHE A 572 -17.96 0.88 6.17
N ASN A 573 -17.36 0.22 7.15
CA ASN A 573 -17.15 0.78 8.49
C ASN A 573 -16.32 2.06 8.45
N LYS A 574 -15.28 2.10 7.62
CA LYS A 574 -14.47 3.30 7.39
C LYS A 574 -15.29 4.43 6.79
N ILE A 575 -16.06 4.17 5.74
CA ILE A 575 -16.97 5.15 5.10
C ILE A 575 -17.97 5.70 6.13
N LYS A 576 -18.55 4.83 6.97
CA LYS A 576 -19.46 5.24 8.05
C LYS A 576 -18.78 6.20 9.02
N GLY A 577 -17.56 5.91 9.45
CA GLY A 577 -16.76 6.79 10.30
C GLY A 577 -16.46 8.14 9.65
N LEU A 578 -16.03 8.12 8.39
CA LEU A 578 -15.73 9.31 7.58
C LEU A 578 -16.97 10.16 7.32
N SER A 579 -18.15 9.55 7.16
CA SER A 579 -19.39 10.30 6.96
C SER A 579 -19.77 11.16 8.17
N LYS A 580 -19.30 10.80 9.37
CA LYS A 580 -19.52 11.57 10.60
C LYS A 580 -18.58 12.78 10.62
N THR A 581 -17.28 12.56 10.47
CA THR A 581 -16.28 13.66 10.48
C THR A 581 -16.40 14.57 9.27
N GLY A 582 -16.68 14.00 8.10
CA GLY A 582 -16.89 14.70 6.84
C GLY A 582 -18.14 15.58 6.79
N THR A 583 -19.11 15.37 7.70
CA THR A 583 -20.25 16.30 7.86
C THR A 583 -19.78 17.63 8.41
N GLU A 584 -18.90 17.60 9.42
CA GLU A 584 -18.32 18.82 9.95
C GLU A 584 -17.44 19.50 8.89
N THR A 585 -16.68 18.73 8.10
CA THR A 585 -15.93 19.30 6.97
C THR A 585 -16.83 19.96 5.93
N ALA A 586 -17.96 19.32 5.56
CA ALA A 586 -18.91 19.88 4.60
C ALA A 586 -19.46 21.24 5.08
N LYS A 587 -19.79 21.34 6.36
CA LYS A 587 -20.24 22.58 6.99
C LYS A 587 -19.13 23.63 7.04
N GLU A 588 -17.97 23.31 7.58
CA GLU A 588 -16.92 24.30 7.89
C GLU A 588 -16.22 24.85 6.65
N TYR A 589 -16.11 24.07 5.56
CA TYR A 589 -15.45 24.48 4.33
C TYR A 589 -16.42 24.93 3.25
N TYR A 590 -17.63 24.36 3.20
CA TYR A 590 -18.53 24.56 2.07
C TYR A 590 -19.89 25.12 2.47
N ASN A 591 -20.17 25.28 3.78
CA ASN A 591 -21.49 25.64 4.30
C ASN A 591 -22.60 24.77 3.68
N ALA A 592 -22.31 23.48 3.49
CA ALA A 592 -23.14 22.53 2.78
C ALA A 592 -23.67 21.44 3.73
N ARG A 593 -24.82 20.87 3.39
CA ARG A 593 -25.34 19.65 4.01
C ARG A 593 -24.49 18.45 3.59
N GLY A 594 -24.83 17.28 4.14
CA GLY A 594 -24.21 16.03 3.71
C GLY A 594 -22.83 15.80 4.32
N TRP A 595 -21.95 15.10 3.60
CA TRP A 595 -20.57 14.88 4.03
C TRP A 595 -19.61 14.88 2.84
N VAL A 596 -18.37 15.31 3.08
CA VAL A 596 -17.30 15.37 2.09
C VAL A 596 -16.02 14.74 2.64
N LEU A 597 -15.24 14.14 1.74
CA LEU A 597 -13.90 13.64 1.98
C LEU A 597 -13.01 14.06 0.82
N HIS A 598 -11.81 14.51 1.15
CA HIS A 598 -10.80 14.89 0.16
C HIS A 598 -9.87 13.72 -0.21
N HIS A 599 -8.70 13.96 -0.78
CA HIS A 599 -7.88 12.90 -1.40
C HIS A 599 -7.19 11.94 -0.41
N ASN A 600 -7.28 12.17 0.90
CA ASN A 600 -6.66 11.29 1.90
C ASN A 600 -7.41 11.25 3.23
N THR A 601 -7.25 10.14 3.94
CA THR A 601 -7.60 9.97 5.35
C THR A 601 -6.60 9.06 6.09
N ASP A 602 -6.78 8.89 7.39
CA ASP A 602 -5.92 8.14 8.31
C ASP A 602 -6.77 7.35 9.33
N LEU A 603 -6.16 6.64 10.28
CA LEU A 603 -6.87 5.90 11.34
C LEU A 603 -7.95 6.75 12.05
N TRP A 604 -7.70 8.05 12.24
CA TRP A 604 -8.53 8.97 13.03
C TRP A 604 -9.67 9.61 12.24
N ASN A 605 -9.88 9.21 10.99
CA ASN A 605 -10.95 9.70 10.10
C ASN A 605 -10.84 11.20 9.76
N GLY A 606 -9.62 11.72 9.56
CA GLY A 606 -9.43 13.08 9.06
C GLY A 606 -9.98 13.26 7.63
N THR A 607 -10.85 14.26 7.42
CA THR A 607 -11.57 14.50 6.16
C THR A 607 -11.28 15.85 5.50
N ALA A 608 -10.61 16.77 6.19
CA ALA A 608 -10.23 18.09 5.67
C ALA A 608 -9.17 17.98 4.54
N PRO A 609 -9.05 18.98 3.64
CA PRO A 609 -8.04 18.97 2.59
C PRO A 609 -6.64 19.11 3.18
N ILE A 610 -5.65 18.39 2.64
CA ILE A 610 -4.28 18.32 3.18
C ILE A 610 -3.20 18.49 2.11
N ASN A 611 -1.92 18.48 2.51
CA ASN A 611 -0.75 18.69 1.64
C ASN A 611 -0.67 20.12 1.09
N ALA A 612 -1.27 20.38 -0.08
CA ALA A 612 -1.26 21.69 -0.72
C ALA A 612 -2.58 21.96 -1.45
N SER A 613 -2.93 23.24 -1.61
CA SER A 613 -4.21 23.65 -2.20
C SER A 613 -4.40 23.22 -3.66
N ASN A 614 -3.32 23.08 -4.43
CA ASN A 614 -3.37 22.74 -5.86
C ASN A 614 -3.74 21.28 -6.16
N HIS A 615 -3.73 20.38 -5.18
CA HIS A 615 -4.15 18.97 -5.36
C HIS A 615 -4.94 18.40 -4.17
N GLY A 616 -4.74 18.95 -2.97
CA GLY A 616 -5.40 18.50 -1.74
C GLY A 616 -6.87 18.90 -1.64
N ILE A 617 -7.29 19.94 -2.38
CA ILE A 617 -8.69 20.32 -2.51
C ILE A 617 -9.27 19.56 -3.71
N TRP A 618 -9.60 18.30 -3.47
CA TRP A 618 -10.32 17.43 -4.39
C TRP A 618 -11.53 16.89 -3.65
N VAL A 619 -12.76 17.16 -4.10
CA VAL A 619 -13.96 17.04 -3.25
C VAL A 619 -14.75 15.74 -3.44
N THR A 620 -14.33 14.86 -4.34
CA THR A 620 -15.12 13.69 -4.77
C THR A 620 -14.71 12.37 -4.13
N GLY A 621 -13.84 12.38 -3.11
CA GLY A 621 -13.40 11.15 -2.42
C GLY A 621 -14.54 10.43 -1.71
N GLY A 622 -15.39 11.17 -1.00
CA GLY A 622 -16.57 10.58 -0.36
C GLY A 622 -17.58 10.02 -1.36
N ALA A 623 -17.69 10.66 -2.53
CA ALA A 623 -18.58 10.20 -3.61
C ALA A 623 -18.06 8.93 -4.28
N TRP A 624 -16.75 8.85 -4.56
CA TRP A 624 -16.16 7.65 -5.14
C TRP A 624 -16.21 6.47 -4.15
N LEU A 625 -15.90 6.68 -2.87
CA LEU A 625 -16.10 5.63 -1.87
C LEU A 625 -17.56 5.18 -1.76
N SER A 626 -18.52 6.07 -2.01
CA SER A 626 -19.95 5.71 -2.05
C SER A 626 -20.31 4.80 -3.23
N GLU A 627 -19.51 4.77 -4.29
CA GLU A 627 -19.66 3.81 -5.41
C GLU A 627 -19.49 2.37 -4.91
N HIS A 628 -18.56 2.11 -3.98
CA HIS A 628 -18.36 0.76 -3.43
C HIS A 628 -19.58 0.23 -2.66
N LEU A 629 -20.33 1.12 -2.00
CA LEU A 629 -21.61 0.75 -1.35
C LEU A 629 -22.65 0.34 -2.40
N TRP A 630 -22.72 1.07 -3.51
CA TRP A 630 -23.64 0.75 -4.59
C TRP A 630 -23.22 -0.53 -5.33
N GLU A 631 -21.93 -0.70 -5.61
CA GLU A 631 -21.39 -1.90 -6.25
C GLU A 631 -21.68 -3.14 -5.42
N HIS A 632 -21.48 -3.09 -4.11
CA HIS A 632 -21.84 -4.21 -3.24
C HIS A 632 -23.31 -4.59 -3.40
N TYR A 633 -24.23 -3.63 -3.41
CA TYR A 633 -25.64 -3.91 -3.71
C TYR A 633 -25.84 -4.45 -5.13
N GLN A 634 -25.13 -3.92 -6.14
CA GLN A 634 -25.25 -4.43 -7.51
C GLN A 634 -24.84 -5.90 -7.61
N PHE A 635 -23.81 -6.33 -6.89
CA PHE A 635 -23.38 -7.73 -6.88
C PHE A 635 -24.22 -8.62 -5.95
N SER A 636 -24.52 -8.20 -4.73
CA SER A 636 -25.24 -9.01 -3.74
C SER A 636 -26.76 -9.00 -3.92
N GLN A 637 -27.30 -7.88 -4.42
CA GLN A 637 -28.73 -7.55 -4.43
C GLN A 637 -29.37 -7.55 -3.03
N ASP A 638 -28.57 -7.39 -1.98
CA ASP A 638 -29.05 -7.30 -0.60
C ASP A 638 -29.80 -5.99 -0.37
N ARG A 639 -31.13 -6.07 -0.40
CA ARG A 639 -32.01 -4.93 -0.15
C ARG A 639 -31.87 -4.39 1.28
N SER A 640 -31.59 -5.25 2.27
CA SER A 640 -31.41 -4.82 3.65
C SER A 640 -30.18 -3.92 3.77
N PHE A 641 -29.04 -4.38 3.25
CA PHE A 641 -27.83 -3.57 3.18
C PHE A 641 -28.06 -2.24 2.46
N LEU A 642 -28.77 -2.28 1.32
CA LEU A 642 -29.11 -1.06 0.58
C LEU A 642 -29.88 -0.06 1.46
N GLU A 643 -30.89 -0.54 2.18
CA GLU A 643 -31.78 0.29 3.01
C GLU A 643 -31.09 0.83 4.27
N THR A 644 -30.34 -0.02 4.99
CA THR A 644 -29.85 0.32 6.33
C THR A 644 -28.46 0.92 6.34
N GLU A 645 -27.65 0.69 5.31
CA GLU A 645 -26.25 1.10 5.27
C GLU A 645 -25.90 1.93 4.04
N ALA A 646 -26.09 1.38 2.83
CA ALA A 646 -25.61 2.03 1.61
C ALA A 646 -26.35 3.34 1.29
N TYR A 647 -27.68 3.28 1.14
CA TYR A 647 -28.47 4.43 0.71
C TYR A 647 -28.36 5.63 1.65
N PRO A 648 -28.42 5.49 2.99
CA PRO A 648 -28.23 6.63 3.89
C PRO A 648 -26.87 7.34 3.73
N LEU A 649 -25.80 6.58 3.48
CA LEU A 649 -24.45 7.13 3.29
C LEU A 649 -24.31 7.82 1.91
N MET A 650 -24.78 7.16 0.85
CA MET A 650 -24.81 7.70 -0.51
C MET A 650 -25.65 8.97 -0.59
N LYS A 651 -26.87 8.95 -0.04
CA LYS A 651 -27.78 10.10 0.00
C LYS A 651 -27.12 11.32 0.64
N ARG A 652 -26.44 11.14 1.78
CA ARG A 652 -25.75 12.25 2.45
C ARG A 652 -24.54 12.74 1.65
N SER A 653 -23.85 11.88 0.90
CA SER A 653 -22.81 12.35 -0.04
C SER A 653 -23.44 13.15 -1.18
N ALA A 654 -24.57 12.71 -1.73
CA ALA A 654 -25.28 13.42 -2.80
C ALA A 654 -25.83 14.78 -2.35
N GLN A 655 -26.32 14.89 -1.12
CA GLN A 655 -26.76 16.16 -0.52
C GLN A 655 -25.64 17.22 -0.46
N PHE A 656 -24.39 16.81 -0.26
CA PHE A 656 -23.26 17.74 -0.34
C PHE A 656 -23.16 18.37 -1.73
N PHE A 657 -23.32 17.56 -2.80
CA PHE A 657 -23.27 18.08 -4.17
C PHE A 657 -24.52 18.82 -4.61
N GLU A 658 -25.69 18.58 -4.01
CA GLU A 658 -26.86 19.44 -4.23
C GLU A 658 -26.56 20.91 -3.88
N ASP A 659 -25.79 21.12 -2.81
CA ASP A 659 -25.43 22.43 -2.26
C ASP A 659 -24.11 22.97 -2.85
N PHE A 660 -23.17 22.09 -3.20
CA PHE A 660 -21.84 22.48 -3.66
C PHE A 660 -21.80 22.89 -5.14
N LEU A 661 -22.57 22.22 -6.01
CA LEU A 661 -22.59 22.51 -7.45
C LEU A 661 -23.09 23.94 -7.72
N VAL A 662 -22.37 24.66 -8.58
CA VAL A 662 -22.71 26.02 -9.01
C VAL A 662 -22.85 26.08 -10.53
N LYS A 663 -23.57 27.08 -11.05
CA LYS A 663 -23.63 27.31 -12.49
C LYS A 663 -22.32 27.93 -12.98
N ASP A 664 -21.75 27.34 -14.02
CA ASP A 664 -20.68 27.96 -14.78
C ASP A 664 -21.21 29.19 -15.53
N PRO A 665 -20.63 30.39 -15.36
CA PRO A 665 -21.14 31.61 -15.97
C PRO A 665 -21.04 31.62 -17.51
N LYS A 666 -20.23 30.75 -18.12
CA LYS A 666 -20.04 30.72 -19.58
C LYS A 666 -21.01 29.76 -20.27
N THR A 667 -21.18 28.57 -19.72
CA THR A 667 -21.95 27.47 -20.33
C THR A 667 -23.35 27.31 -19.72
N GLY A 668 -23.55 27.80 -18.49
CA GLY A 668 -24.78 27.58 -17.72
C GLY A 668 -24.88 26.20 -17.07
N TRP A 669 -23.94 25.29 -17.33
CA TRP A 669 -23.90 23.95 -16.73
C TRP A 669 -23.60 24.01 -15.23
N LEU A 670 -24.09 23.01 -14.49
CA LEU A 670 -23.69 22.77 -13.12
C LEU A 670 -22.29 22.15 -13.08
N ILE A 671 -21.40 22.77 -12.30
CA ILE A 671 -20.00 22.38 -12.16
C ILE A 671 -19.56 22.31 -10.69
N SER A 672 -18.59 21.45 -10.40
CA SER A 672 -17.83 21.44 -9.15
C SER A 672 -16.69 22.46 -9.22
N THR A 673 -16.56 23.32 -8.21
CA THR A 673 -15.42 24.23 -8.06
C THR A 673 -15.38 24.81 -6.65
N PRO A 674 -14.20 25.00 -6.03
CA PRO A 674 -12.88 24.58 -6.50
C PRO A 674 -12.66 23.07 -6.37
N SER A 675 -11.89 22.47 -7.28
CA SER A 675 -11.46 21.06 -7.20
C SER A 675 -10.18 20.87 -8.03
N ASN A 676 -9.75 19.64 -8.28
CA ASN A 676 -8.69 19.34 -9.24
C ASN A 676 -8.95 18.07 -10.04
N SER A 677 -8.20 17.86 -11.14
CA SER A 677 -8.06 16.53 -11.73
C SER A 677 -6.83 15.89 -11.06
N PRO A 678 -6.98 14.93 -10.13
CA PRO A 678 -5.84 14.41 -9.38
C PRO A 678 -4.74 13.90 -10.32
N GLU A 679 -3.48 14.29 -10.19
CA GLU A 679 -2.90 15.44 -9.47
C GLU A 679 -2.27 16.41 -10.50
N ASN A 680 -3.04 16.75 -11.53
CA ASN A 680 -2.63 17.47 -12.73
C ASN A 680 -3.39 18.80 -12.88
N GLY A 681 -2.70 19.85 -13.32
CA GLY A 681 -3.32 21.14 -13.69
C GLY A 681 -3.70 22.09 -12.55
N GLY A 682 -3.48 21.71 -11.29
CA GLY A 682 -3.70 22.59 -10.12
C GLY A 682 -5.17 22.72 -9.68
N LEU A 683 -5.48 23.79 -8.94
CA LEU A 683 -6.86 24.08 -8.50
C LEU A 683 -7.67 24.63 -9.68
N VAL A 684 -8.73 23.93 -10.09
CA VAL A 684 -9.47 24.24 -11.34
C VAL A 684 -10.98 24.31 -11.16
N VAL A 685 -11.62 24.81 -12.21
CA VAL A 685 -13.07 24.87 -12.40
C VAL A 685 -13.52 23.63 -13.17
N GLY A 686 -14.43 22.84 -12.59
CA GLY A 686 -15.14 21.75 -13.26
C GLY A 686 -14.26 20.71 -13.96
N PRO A 687 -13.37 19.98 -13.25
CA PRO A 687 -12.63 18.88 -13.84
C PRO A 687 -13.58 17.72 -14.23
N THR A 688 -13.31 17.06 -15.36
CA THR A 688 -14.19 16.03 -15.93
C THR A 688 -14.43 14.86 -14.95
N MET A 689 -13.41 14.45 -14.20
CA MET A 689 -13.51 13.37 -13.21
C MET A 689 -14.62 13.65 -12.19
N ASP A 690 -14.71 14.88 -11.67
CA ASP A 690 -15.70 15.20 -10.66
C ASP A 690 -17.11 15.02 -11.21
N HIS A 691 -17.36 15.52 -12.41
CA HIS A 691 -18.69 15.45 -13.02
C HIS A 691 -19.12 14.02 -13.31
N GLN A 692 -18.18 13.16 -13.72
CA GLN A 692 -18.45 11.72 -13.89
C GLN A 692 -18.84 11.06 -12.56
N ILE A 693 -18.07 11.30 -11.50
CA ILE A 693 -18.34 10.73 -10.16
C ILE A 693 -19.68 11.26 -9.61
N ILE A 694 -19.94 12.56 -9.71
CA ILE A 694 -21.16 13.18 -9.19
C ILE A 694 -22.39 12.69 -9.97
N ARG A 695 -22.30 12.56 -11.30
CA ARG A 695 -23.37 11.95 -12.10
C ARG A 695 -23.64 10.50 -11.67
N SER A 696 -22.59 9.70 -11.45
CA SER A 696 -22.73 8.31 -10.96
C SER A 696 -23.44 8.28 -9.61
N LEU A 697 -22.94 9.05 -8.64
CA LEU A 697 -23.53 9.13 -7.31
C LEU A 697 -25.02 9.52 -7.35
N PHE A 698 -25.38 10.50 -8.17
CA PHE A 698 -26.79 10.92 -8.30
C PHE A 698 -27.64 9.83 -8.94
N LYS A 699 -27.19 9.22 -10.04
CA LYS A 699 -27.87 8.09 -10.70
C LYS A 699 -28.05 6.91 -9.74
N ASN A 700 -27.04 6.58 -8.95
CA ASN A 700 -27.08 5.50 -7.97
C ASN A 700 -28.05 5.82 -6.82
N CYS A 701 -28.08 7.07 -6.33
CA CYS A 701 -29.07 7.51 -5.35
C CYS A 701 -30.51 7.46 -5.89
N ILE A 702 -30.72 7.85 -7.16
CA ILE A 702 -32.01 7.78 -7.84
C ILE A 702 -32.48 6.31 -7.88
N ALA A 703 -31.63 5.42 -8.41
CA ALA A 703 -31.95 4.00 -8.52
C ALA A 703 -32.23 3.35 -7.15
N ALA A 704 -31.39 3.64 -6.14
CA ALA A 704 -31.61 3.15 -4.78
C ALA A 704 -32.94 3.65 -4.20
N ALA A 705 -33.25 4.93 -4.36
CA ALA A 705 -34.51 5.52 -3.87
C ALA A 705 -35.75 4.92 -4.56
N GLU A 706 -35.67 4.58 -5.85
CA GLU A 706 -36.73 3.89 -6.58
C GLU A 706 -36.94 2.46 -6.06
N ILE A 707 -35.86 1.71 -5.87
CA ILE A 707 -35.89 0.33 -5.35
C ILE A 707 -36.48 0.31 -3.93
N LEU A 708 -36.09 1.28 -3.10
CA LEU A 708 -36.56 1.40 -1.72
C LEU A 708 -37.94 2.07 -1.61
N LYS A 709 -38.39 2.76 -2.66
CA LYS A 709 -39.63 3.56 -2.71
C LYS A 709 -39.66 4.68 -1.66
N VAL A 710 -38.56 5.43 -1.56
CA VAL A 710 -38.37 6.54 -0.62
C VAL A 710 -37.94 7.83 -1.32
N ASP A 711 -38.02 8.96 -0.62
CA ASP A 711 -37.34 10.22 -0.99
C ASP A 711 -37.66 10.78 -2.39
N GLU A 712 -38.91 10.68 -2.84
CA GLU A 712 -39.35 11.12 -4.17
C GLU A 712 -38.94 12.57 -4.52
N ASN A 713 -39.07 13.52 -3.60
CA ASN A 713 -38.70 14.92 -3.86
C ASN A 713 -37.18 15.10 -4.05
N PHE A 714 -36.39 14.41 -3.23
CA PHE A 714 -34.93 14.42 -3.38
C PHE A 714 -34.54 13.75 -4.70
N ARG A 715 -35.16 12.62 -5.05
CA ARG A 715 -34.97 11.95 -6.34
C ARG A 715 -35.23 12.89 -7.52
N LYS A 716 -36.37 13.60 -7.53
CA LYS A 716 -36.68 14.60 -8.57
C LYS A 716 -35.64 15.72 -8.68
N SER A 717 -35.13 16.20 -7.54
CA SER A 717 -34.03 17.18 -7.52
C SER A 717 -32.76 16.64 -8.18
N LEU A 718 -32.37 15.40 -7.85
CA LEU A 718 -31.22 14.74 -8.46
C LEU A 718 -31.41 14.50 -9.95
N GLU A 719 -32.58 13.99 -10.38
CA GLU A 719 -32.93 13.77 -11.78
C GLU A 719 -32.77 15.05 -12.61
N GLU A 720 -33.19 16.20 -12.07
CA GLU A 720 -33.02 17.48 -12.75
C GLU A 720 -31.56 17.96 -12.76
N LYS A 721 -30.85 17.84 -11.63
CA LYS A 721 -29.43 18.23 -11.58
C LYS A 721 -28.57 17.41 -12.53
N VAL A 722 -28.79 16.10 -12.66
CA VAL A 722 -28.02 15.21 -13.56
C VAL A 722 -28.04 15.72 -15.00
N LYS A 723 -29.18 16.22 -15.50
CA LYS A 723 -29.30 16.78 -16.86
C LYS A 723 -28.49 18.05 -17.07
N ASN A 724 -28.23 18.77 -15.98
CA ASN A 724 -27.60 20.09 -16.02
C ASN A 724 -26.09 20.03 -15.66
N ILE A 725 -25.57 18.92 -15.13
CA ILE A 725 -24.13 18.75 -14.88
C ILE A 725 -23.37 18.78 -16.21
N ALA A 726 -22.23 19.50 -16.24
CA ALA A 726 -21.41 19.61 -17.44
C ALA A 726 -21.08 18.23 -18.06
N PRO A 727 -21.35 18.01 -19.36
CA PRO A 727 -21.20 16.70 -19.99
C PRO A 727 -19.73 16.34 -20.24
N ASN A 728 -19.47 15.07 -20.53
CA ASN A 728 -18.19 14.67 -21.13
C ASN A 728 -18.06 15.32 -22.52
N GLN A 729 -16.86 15.78 -22.88
CA GLN A 729 -16.61 16.48 -24.14
C GLN A 729 -15.45 15.84 -24.91
N ILE A 730 -15.56 15.84 -26.23
CA ILE A 730 -14.48 15.46 -27.14
C ILE A 730 -13.73 16.74 -27.54
N GLY A 731 -12.42 16.76 -27.34
CA GLY A 731 -11.57 17.90 -27.68
C GLY A 731 -11.04 17.86 -29.11
N GLN A 732 -10.25 18.88 -29.44
CA GLN A 732 -9.71 19.16 -30.77
C GLN A 732 -8.80 18.04 -31.31
N TYR A 733 -8.24 17.19 -30.44
CA TYR A 733 -7.41 16.05 -30.81
C TYR A 733 -8.20 14.73 -30.81
N GLY A 734 -9.53 14.79 -30.73
CA GLY A 734 -10.38 13.60 -30.61
C GLY A 734 -10.31 12.90 -29.26
N GLN A 735 -9.67 13.52 -28.26
CA GLN A 735 -9.51 13.01 -26.90
C GLN A 735 -10.73 13.34 -26.02
N LEU A 736 -11.00 12.55 -24.98
CA LEU A 736 -11.89 12.96 -23.89
C LEU A 736 -11.19 14.06 -23.09
N GLN A 737 -11.80 15.24 -23.00
CA GLN A 737 -11.20 16.39 -22.33
C GLN A 737 -11.06 16.16 -20.81
N GLU A 738 -9.90 16.45 -20.25
CA GLU A 738 -9.65 16.37 -18.81
C GLU A 738 -10.25 17.56 -18.04
N TRP A 739 -10.34 18.72 -18.69
CA TRP A 739 -10.90 19.95 -18.15
C TRP A 739 -12.07 20.44 -19.01
N LEU A 740 -12.90 21.33 -18.44
CA LEU A 740 -14.02 21.93 -19.17
C LEU A 740 -13.60 22.71 -20.43
N LYS A 741 -12.40 23.31 -20.37
CA LYS A 741 -11.76 23.95 -21.52
C LYS A 741 -10.91 22.91 -22.23
N ASP A 742 -11.00 22.90 -23.56
CA ASP A 742 -10.18 22.08 -24.44
C ASP A 742 -8.72 22.56 -24.42
N GLN A 743 -7.95 22.05 -23.46
CA GLN A 743 -6.55 22.44 -23.19
C GLN A 743 -5.64 21.24 -22.93
N ASP A 744 -6.10 20.03 -23.27
CA ASP A 744 -5.32 18.82 -23.12
C ASP A 744 -4.04 18.87 -23.96
N ASP A 745 -2.95 18.42 -23.34
CA ASP A 745 -1.64 18.28 -23.99
C ASP A 745 -1.43 16.82 -24.40
N THR A 746 -1.35 16.57 -25.71
CA THR A 746 -1.15 15.23 -26.30
C THR A 746 0.22 14.61 -25.96
N THR A 747 1.17 15.43 -25.50
CA THR A 747 2.49 14.97 -25.05
C THR A 747 2.52 14.62 -23.57
N ASN A 748 1.49 14.98 -22.80
CA ASN A 748 1.43 14.75 -21.36
C ASN A 748 1.28 13.26 -21.02
N LYS A 749 2.33 12.71 -20.38
CA LYS A 749 2.42 11.32 -19.90
C LYS A 749 2.13 11.17 -18.40
N HIS A 750 1.31 12.03 -17.83
CA HIS A 750 0.99 12.02 -16.40
C HIS A 750 0.43 10.66 -15.96
N ARG A 751 0.87 10.18 -14.79
CA ARG A 751 0.49 8.85 -14.26
C ARG A 751 -1.00 8.71 -13.96
N HIS A 752 -1.70 9.80 -13.63
CA HIS A 752 -3.15 9.79 -13.49
C HIS A 752 -3.85 9.99 -14.84
N VAL A 753 -4.96 9.26 -14.98
CA VAL A 753 -5.91 9.31 -16.09
C VAL A 753 -7.32 9.54 -15.54
N SER A 754 -7.42 10.47 -14.58
CA SER A 754 -8.58 10.76 -13.75
C SER A 754 -9.87 11.02 -14.54
N HIS A 755 -9.77 11.72 -15.68
CA HIS A 755 -10.90 11.98 -16.58
C HIS A 755 -11.44 10.73 -17.30
N LEU A 756 -10.75 9.59 -17.20
CA LEU A 756 -11.22 8.31 -17.69
C LEU A 756 -12.03 7.53 -16.65
N TRP A 757 -12.24 8.06 -15.43
CA TRP A 757 -12.98 7.37 -14.36
C TRP A 757 -14.34 6.83 -14.82
N GLY A 758 -15.04 7.56 -15.68
CA GLY A 758 -16.32 7.17 -16.26
C GLY A 758 -16.29 5.91 -17.13
N VAL A 759 -15.10 5.49 -17.60
CA VAL A 759 -14.87 4.19 -18.28
C VAL A 759 -14.60 3.08 -17.26
N TYR A 760 -13.79 3.36 -16.24
CA TYR A 760 -13.46 2.45 -15.14
C TYR A 760 -12.93 3.22 -13.91
N PRO A 761 -13.41 2.93 -12.68
CA PRO A 761 -14.39 1.88 -12.35
C PRO A 761 -15.84 2.23 -12.68
N GLY A 762 -16.12 3.48 -13.08
CA GLY A 762 -17.46 3.93 -13.41
C GLY A 762 -18.06 3.26 -14.66
N ASN A 763 -19.27 3.69 -15.00
CA ASN A 763 -20.02 3.26 -16.18
C ASN A 763 -20.77 4.43 -16.86
N ASP A 764 -20.26 5.65 -16.71
CA ASP A 764 -20.81 6.86 -17.36
C ASP A 764 -20.44 6.91 -18.86
N ILE A 765 -19.37 6.21 -19.27
CA ILE A 765 -18.91 6.07 -20.64
C ILE A 765 -18.80 4.57 -20.96
N THR A 766 -19.66 4.08 -21.85
CA THR A 766 -19.74 2.65 -22.20
C THR A 766 -19.97 2.49 -23.70
N TRP A 767 -19.70 1.29 -24.24
CA TRP A 767 -19.86 1.01 -25.66
C TRP A 767 -21.31 1.13 -26.13
N ASP A 768 -22.26 0.63 -25.34
CA ASP A 768 -23.68 0.66 -25.71
C ASP A 768 -24.33 2.02 -25.39
N GLY A 769 -23.75 2.81 -24.47
CA GLY A 769 -24.23 4.15 -24.11
C GLY A 769 -23.72 5.26 -25.02
N ASP A 770 -22.39 5.31 -25.27
CA ASP A 770 -21.76 6.29 -26.15
C ASP A 770 -20.42 5.78 -26.71
N ALA A 771 -20.50 5.05 -27.83
CA ALA A 771 -19.32 4.53 -28.52
C ALA A 771 -18.35 5.62 -29.01
N LYS A 772 -18.84 6.83 -29.33
CA LYS A 772 -17.96 7.94 -29.75
C LYS A 772 -17.10 8.41 -28.58
N MET A 773 -17.71 8.53 -27.40
CA MET A 773 -16.99 8.90 -26.18
C MET A 773 -16.05 7.80 -25.70
N MET A 774 -16.39 6.52 -25.87
CA MET A 774 -15.45 5.41 -25.62
C MET A 774 -14.20 5.51 -26.49
N ASN A 775 -14.35 5.82 -27.78
CA ASN A 775 -13.22 6.04 -28.68
C ASN A 775 -12.38 7.27 -28.27
N ALA A 776 -13.02 8.36 -27.83
CA ALA A 776 -12.32 9.53 -27.33
C ALA A 776 -11.53 9.24 -26.04
N ALA A 777 -12.10 8.45 -25.12
CA ALA A 777 -11.41 7.98 -23.92
C ALA A 777 -10.20 7.08 -24.27
N LYS A 778 -10.37 6.17 -25.24
CA LYS A 778 -9.25 5.35 -25.76
C LYS A 778 -8.15 6.23 -26.34
N GLN A 779 -8.52 7.27 -27.08
CA GLN A 779 -7.57 8.24 -27.65
C GLN A 779 -6.80 9.01 -26.56
N SER A 780 -7.46 9.44 -25.49
CA SER A 780 -6.78 10.04 -24.33
C SER A 780 -5.76 9.09 -23.71
N LEU A 781 -6.09 7.80 -23.58
CA LEU A 781 -5.16 6.81 -23.03
C LEU A 781 -3.95 6.55 -23.94
N ILE A 782 -4.16 6.52 -25.26
CA ILE A 782 -3.07 6.45 -26.25
C ILE A 782 -2.12 7.65 -26.09
N TYR A 783 -2.66 8.86 -25.91
CA TYR A 783 -1.82 10.05 -25.66
C TYR A 783 -1.06 9.97 -24.33
N ARG A 784 -1.64 9.38 -23.29
CA ARG A 784 -0.95 9.15 -22.01
C ARG A 784 0.14 8.08 -22.09
N GLY A 785 0.00 7.10 -22.98
CA GLY A 785 0.94 6.00 -23.17
C GLY A 785 0.87 4.95 -22.06
N ASP A 786 1.69 3.91 -22.18
CA ASP A 786 1.63 2.73 -21.30
C ASP A 786 2.47 2.89 -20.03
N ASP A 787 3.67 3.48 -20.12
CA ASP A 787 4.58 3.65 -18.99
C ASP A 787 3.94 4.43 -17.84
N ALA A 788 4.06 3.91 -16.61
CA ALA A 788 3.63 4.58 -15.38
C ALA A 788 4.14 3.87 -14.12
N THR A 789 3.63 4.27 -12.96
CA THR A 789 3.76 3.61 -11.65
C THR A 789 2.93 2.32 -11.60
N GLY A 790 3.15 1.46 -10.60
CA GLY A 790 2.42 0.20 -10.39
C GLY A 790 0.89 0.32 -10.45
N TRP A 791 0.27 1.10 -9.54
CA TRP A 791 -1.18 1.38 -9.58
C TRP A 791 -1.68 1.96 -10.91
N SER A 792 -0.87 2.76 -11.61
CA SER A 792 -1.30 3.38 -12.86
C SER A 792 -1.33 2.37 -13.98
N LEU A 793 -0.33 1.46 -14.05
CA LEU A 793 -0.38 0.29 -14.92
C LEU A 793 -1.62 -0.56 -14.61
N ALA A 794 -1.89 -0.82 -13.35
CA ALA A 794 -3.06 -1.57 -12.91
C ALA A 794 -4.39 -0.92 -13.36
N TRP A 795 -4.53 0.40 -13.24
CA TRP A 795 -5.71 1.11 -13.73
C TRP A 795 -5.83 1.03 -15.26
N LYS A 796 -4.71 1.18 -15.97
CA LYS A 796 -4.66 1.04 -17.44
C LYS A 796 -5.05 -0.35 -17.93
N ILE A 797 -4.69 -1.42 -17.22
CA ILE A 797 -5.15 -2.79 -17.55
C ILE A 797 -6.69 -2.81 -17.59
N ASN A 798 -7.36 -2.25 -16.58
CA ASN A 798 -8.81 -2.21 -16.50
C ASN A 798 -9.43 -1.35 -17.63
N PHE A 799 -8.81 -0.23 -18.01
CA PHE A 799 -9.27 0.56 -19.16
C PHE A 799 -9.16 -0.22 -20.47
N TRP A 800 -8.02 -0.86 -20.74
CA TRP A 800 -7.84 -1.65 -21.97
C TRP A 800 -8.76 -2.87 -22.02
N ALA A 801 -9.07 -3.48 -20.86
CA ALA A 801 -10.13 -4.47 -20.75
C ALA A 801 -11.51 -3.88 -21.14
N ARG A 802 -11.88 -2.70 -20.63
CA ARG A 802 -13.12 -1.99 -21.00
C ARG A 802 -13.14 -1.53 -22.47
N PHE A 803 -11.98 -1.26 -23.07
CA PHE A 803 -11.83 -0.99 -24.51
C PHE A 803 -11.88 -2.26 -25.37
N LYS A 804 -12.08 -3.44 -24.77
CA LYS A 804 -12.16 -4.73 -25.46
C LYS A 804 -10.88 -5.11 -26.21
N ASP A 805 -9.73 -4.71 -25.66
CA ASP A 805 -8.41 -4.90 -26.25
C ASP A 805 -7.54 -5.78 -25.32
N GLY A 806 -7.79 -7.09 -25.39
CA GLY A 806 -7.21 -8.07 -24.47
C GLY A 806 -5.69 -8.18 -24.57
N ASP A 807 -5.15 -8.13 -25.78
CA ASP A 807 -3.71 -8.23 -26.00
C ASP A 807 -2.96 -7.00 -25.43
N HIS A 808 -3.53 -5.79 -25.60
CA HIS A 808 -2.96 -4.60 -24.97
C HIS A 808 -3.07 -4.64 -23.44
N ALA A 809 -4.19 -5.13 -22.90
CA ALA A 809 -4.32 -5.35 -21.47
C ALA A 809 -3.27 -6.35 -20.93
N MET A 810 -3.04 -7.48 -21.61
CA MET A 810 -2.02 -8.46 -21.24
C MET A 810 -0.60 -7.91 -21.34
N LYS A 811 -0.31 -7.07 -22.34
CA LYS A 811 0.97 -6.34 -22.43
C LYS A 811 1.21 -5.52 -21.15
N LEU A 812 0.19 -4.86 -20.62
CA LEU A 812 0.32 -4.10 -19.37
C LEU A 812 0.43 -5.00 -18.13
N VAL A 813 -0.25 -6.15 -18.09
CA VAL A 813 -0.04 -7.17 -17.05
C VAL A 813 1.43 -7.61 -17.02
N LYS A 814 2.04 -7.84 -18.18
CA LYS A 814 3.48 -8.13 -18.29
C LYS A 814 4.38 -6.98 -17.82
N MET A 815 3.99 -5.73 -18.06
CA MET A 815 4.71 -4.56 -17.56
C MET A 815 4.61 -4.40 -16.04
N LEU A 816 3.46 -4.74 -15.46
CA LEU A 816 3.21 -4.75 -14.01
C LEU A 816 3.99 -5.88 -13.32
N MET A 817 4.08 -7.05 -13.96
CA MET A 817 4.75 -8.24 -13.46
C MET A 817 6.14 -8.45 -14.06
N LYS A 818 6.92 -7.36 -14.22
CA LYS A 818 8.36 -7.44 -14.49
C LYS A 818 9.15 -7.10 -13.23
N PRO A 819 10.43 -7.51 -13.07
CA PRO A 819 11.21 -7.17 -11.88
C PRO A 819 11.29 -5.66 -11.64
N ALA A 820 10.90 -5.23 -10.44
CA ALA A 820 10.99 -3.85 -9.98
C ALA A 820 12.46 -3.46 -9.74
N ASN A 821 13.05 -2.78 -10.73
CA ASN A 821 14.37 -2.15 -10.60
C ASN A 821 14.20 -0.74 -9.97
N ARG A 822 14.61 0.32 -10.68
CA ARG A 822 14.40 1.72 -10.26
C ARG A 822 13.02 2.28 -10.67
N GLY A 823 12.14 1.45 -11.22
CA GLY A 823 10.84 1.85 -11.78
C GLY A 823 9.76 0.81 -11.46
N ALA A 824 8.57 1.02 -12.02
CA ALA A 824 7.42 0.15 -11.76
C ALA A 824 7.64 -1.30 -12.22
N GLY A 825 6.90 -2.21 -11.58
CA GLY A 825 7.00 -3.65 -11.76
C GLY A 825 6.53 -4.35 -10.49
N SER A 826 7.01 -5.56 -10.27
CA SER A 826 6.79 -6.32 -9.04
C SER A 826 8.12 -6.66 -8.40
N TYR A 827 8.17 -6.63 -7.07
CA TYR A 827 9.28 -7.20 -6.30
C TYR A 827 9.27 -8.74 -6.40
N VAL A 828 10.34 -9.39 -5.95
CA VAL A 828 10.46 -10.86 -6.08
C VAL A 828 9.36 -11.61 -5.33
N ASN A 829 8.82 -11.04 -4.25
CA ASN A 829 7.67 -11.57 -3.53
C ASN A 829 6.31 -11.27 -4.20
N LEU A 830 6.32 -10.70 -5.41
CA LEU A 830 5.18 -10.23 -6.20
C LEU A 830 4.42 -9.02 -5.65
N PHE A 831 4.94 -8.33 -4.64
CA PHE A 831 4.43 -7.01 -4.27
C PHE A 831 4.60 -6.01 -5.41
N ASP A 832 3.55 -5.24 -5.69
CA ASP A 832 3.58 -4.17 -6.68
C ASP A 832 4.54 -3.06 -6.26
N ALA A 833 5.21 -2.48 -7.25
CA ALA A 833 6.14 -1.39 -7.06
C ALA A 833 5.60 -0.13 -7.73
N HIS A 834 5.32 0.89 -6.91
CA HIS A 834 5.16 2.24 -7.40
C HIS A 834 6.40 2.71 -8.20
N PRO A 835 7.67 2.50 -7.76
CA PRO A 835 8.19 2.13 -6.42
C PRO A 835 8.15 3.31 -5.42
N PRO A 836 8.21 3.05 -4.10
CA PRO A 836 8.41 1.74 -3.43
C PRO A 836 7.15 0.86 -3.39
N PHE A 837 7.12 -0.19 -2.55
CA PHE A 837 5.95 -1.09 -2.40
C PHE A 837 4.68 -0.30 -2.10
N GLN A 838 3.67 -0.52 -2.95
CA GLN A 838 2.29 -0.07 -2.79
C GLN A 838 1.39 -1.23 -3.21
N ILE A 839 0.37 -1.57 -2.41
CA ILE A 839 -0.43 -2.78 -2.63
C ILE A 839 -1.54 -2.61 -3.68
N ASP A 840 -1.90 -1.37 -3.95
CA ASP A 840 -2.96 -0.98 -4.89
C ASP A 840 -2.78 -1.66 -6.27
N GLY A 841 -1.57 -1.66 -6.83
CA GLY A 841 -1.30 -2.32 -8.11
C GLY A 841 -1.55 -3.83 -8.11
N ASN A 842 -1.35 -4.54 -6.98
CA ASN A 842 -1.70 -5.95 -6.86
C ASN A 842 -3.21 -6.18 -7.01
N PHE A 843 -4.01 -5.36 -6.32
CA PHE A 843 -5.46 -5.47 -6.34
C PHE A 843 -6.04 -5.03 -7.69
N GLY A 844 -5.57 -3.90 -8.23
CA GLY A 844 -6.02 -3.40 -9.51
C GLY A 844 -5.63 -4.31 -10.67
N GLY A 845 -4.44 -4.93 -10.63
CA GLY A 845 -4.00 -5.91 -11.63
C GLY A 845 -4.86 -7.18 -11.61
N ALA A 846 -5.18 -7.71 -10.43
CA ALA A 846 -6.07 -8.87 -10.30
C ALA A 846 -7.51 -8.56 -10.79
N ALA A 847 -8.05 -7.38 -10.47
CA ALA A 847 -9.34 -6.92 -10.99
C ALA A 847 -9.31 -6.74 -12.50
N GLY A 848 -8.22 -6.21 -13.05
CA GLY A 848 -8.04 -6.03 -14.50
C GLY A 848 -8.01 -7.35 -15.25
N ILE A 849 -7.36 -8.39 -14.69
CA ILE A 849 -7.40 -9.74 -15.25
C ILE A 849 -8.83 -10.29 -15.25
N ALA A 850 -9.62 -10.04 -14.19
CA ALA A 850 -11.03 -10.44 -14.14
C ALA A 850 -11.86 -9.72 -15.22
N GLU A 851 -11.69 -8.41 -15.38
CA GLU A 851 -12.42 -7.58 -16.35
C GLU A 851 -12.08 -7.91 -17.82
N MET A 852 -10.95 -8.57 -18.09
CA MET A 852 -10.67 -9.16 -19.42
C MET A 852 -11.60 -10.33 -19.73
N ILE A 853 -12.01 -11.08 -18.70
CA ILE A 853 -12.75 -12.36 -18.82
C ILE A 853 -14.26 -12.16 -18.66
N VAL A 854 -14.71 -11.32 -17.73
CA VAL A 854 -16.13 -11.00 -17.52
C VAL A 854 -16.30 -9.52 -17.22
N GLN A 855 -17.30 -8.90 -17.82
CA GLN A 855 -17.78 -7.57 -17.46
C GLN A 855 -19.28 -7.61 -17.19
N SER A 856 -19.78 -6.79 -16.26
CA SER A 856 -21.22 -6.80 -15.95
C SER A 856 -21.83 -5.42 -15.68
N HIS A 857 -21.18 -4.36 -16.13
CA HIS A 857 -21.48 -2.97 -15.77
C HIS A 857 -22.50 -2.28 -16.71
N GLN A 858 -22.81 -2.87 -17.86
CA GLN A 858 -23.70 -2.32 -18.90
C GLN A 858 -25.14 -2.86 -18.83
N GLY A 859 -25.52 -3.52 -17.73
CA GLY A 859 -26.85 -4.13 -17.57
C GLY A 859 -27.00 -5.54 -18.17
N TYR A 860 -25.88 -6.17 -18.56
CA TYR A 860 -25.77 -7.56 -18.97
C TYR A 860 -24.39 -8.11 -18.58
N ILE A 861 -24.25 -9.43 -18.58
CA ILE A 861 -23.00 -10.15 -18.37
C ILE A 861 -22.31 -10.34 -19.72
N ASP A 862 -21.20 -9.66 -19.97
CA ASP A 862 -20.36 -9.78 -21.16
C ASP A 862 -19.26 -10.82 -20.90
N ILE A 863 -19.25 -11.89 -21.69
CA ILE A 863 -18.38 -13.04 -21.52
C ILE A 863 -17.20 -12.95 -22.49
N LEU A 864 -15.98 -13.14 -21.96
CA LEU A 864 -14.71 -13.02 -22.69
C LEU A 864 -14.58 -11.71 -23.51
N PRO A 865 -14.96 -10.53 -22.95
CA PRO A 865 -15.04 -9.29 -23.71
C PRO A 865 -13.68 -8.78 -24.21
N ALA A 866 -12.59 -9.16 -23.53
CA ALA A 866 -11.22 -8.77 -23.87
C ALA A 866 -10.23 -9.92 -23.58
N LEU A 867 -10.56 -11.15 -23.97
CA LEU A 867 -9.69 -12.30 -23.74
C LEU A 867 -8.38 -12.15 -24.56
N PRO A 868 -7.18 -12.16 -23.92
CA PRO A 868 -5.91 -12.08 -24.64
C PRO A 868 -5.59 -13.37 -25.39
N THR A 869 -4.92 -13.24 -26.53
CA THR A 869 -4.43 -14.35 -27.36
C THR A 869 -3.45 -15.27 -26.61
N GLU A 870 -2.75 -14.73 -25.62
CA GLU A 870 -1.80 -15.47 -24.78
C GLU A 870 -2.46 -16.40 -23.75
N ILE A 871 -3.78 -16.28 -23.51
CA ILE A 871 -4.56 -17.20 -22.67
C ILE A 871 -5.60 -17.93 -23.56
N PRO A 872 -5.16 -18.79 -24.50
CA PRO A 872 -6.06 -19.46 -25.43
C PRO A 872 -6.98 -20.50 -24.75
N HIS A 873 -6.60 -20.99 -23.58
CA HIS A 873 -7.37 -21.95 -22.80
C HIS A 873 -7.53 -21.45 -21.37
N GLY A 874 -8.67 -21.74 -20.76
CA GLY A 874 -8.83 -21.46 -19.34
C GLY A 874 -10.15 -21.94 -18.77
N ASN A 875 -10.16 -22.03 -17.45
CA ASN A 875 -11.29 -22.39 -16.64
C ASN A 875 -11.30 -21.51 -15.39
N ILE A 876 -12.39 -20.77 -15.19
CA ILE A 876 -12.62 -20.00 -13.96
C ILE A 876 -13.94 -20.44 -13.36
N SER A 877 -13.98 -20.53 -12.03
CA SER A 877 -15.20 -20.82 -11.28
C SER A 877 -15.37 -19.81 -10.15
N GLY A 878 -16.61 -19.44 -9.88
CA GLY A 878 -16.98 -18.54 -8.79
C GLY A 878 -16.72 -17.05 -9.04
N LEU A 879 -16.67 -16.57 -10.29
CA LEU A 879 -16.72 -15.12 -10.56
C LEU A 879 -18.10 -14.58 -10.19
N LEU A 880 -18.17 -13.39 -9.60
CA LEU A 880 -19.46 -12.73 -9.41
C LEU A 880 -19.74 -11.75 -10.55
N ALA A 881 -21.03 -11.56 -10.85
CA ALA A 881 -21.51 -10.54 -11.75
C ALA A 881 -22.70 -9.79 -11.14
N ARG A 882 -22.79 -8.49 -11.47
CA ARG A 882 -23.90 -7.62 -11.07
C ARG A 882 -25.24 -8.25 -11.45
N GLY A 883 -26.23 -8.10 -10.58
CA GLY A 883 -27.55 -8.74 -10.65
C GLY A 883 -27.68 -9.97 -9.75
N GLY A 884 -26.63 -10.36 -9.02
CA GLY A 884 -26.66 -11.53 -8.14
C GLY A 884 -26.44 -12.83 -8.90
N PHE A 885 -25.36 -12.89 -9.68
CA PHE A 885 -24.97 -14.09 -10.43
C PHE A 885 -23.56 -14.54 -10.08
N GLU A 886 -23.40 -15.85 -9.96
CA GLU A 886 -22.10 -16.52 -9.82
C GLU A 886 -21.85 -17.33 -11.11
N LEU A 887 -20.65 -17.21 -11.66
CA LEU A 887 -20.28 -17.71 -12.98
C LEU A 887 -19.13 -18.70 -12.88
N ASP A 888 -19.31 -19.83 -13.54
CA ASP A 888 -18.22 -20.73 -13.93
C ASP A 888 -18.16 -20.79 -15.44
N LEU A 889 -16.98 -20.62 -16.02
CA LEU A 889 -16.80 -20.64 -17.45
C LEU A 889 -15.49 -21.31 -17.85
N SER A 890 -15.52 -21.96 -19.01
CA SER A 890 -14.35 -22.56 -19.63
C SER A 890 -14.26 -22.11 -21.08
N TRP A 891 -13.05 -21.93 -21.58
CA TRP A 891 -12.79 -21.64 -22.98
C TRP A 891 -11.61 -22.44 -23.50
N ASP A 892 -11.63 -22.67 -24.81
CA ASP A 892 -10.64 -23.42 -25.54
C ASP A 892 -10.38 -22.73 -26.88
N ASN A 893 -9.11 -22.59 -27.27
CA ASN A 893 -8.71 -21.88 -28.49
C ASN A 893 -9.37 -20.50 -28.63
N GLY A 894 -9.44 -19.75 -27.52
CA GLY A 894 -10.03 -18.41 -27.45
C GLY A 894 -11.55 -18.37 -27.53
N LYS A 895 -12.24 -19.51 -27.43
CA LYS A 895 -13.70 -19.61 -27.58
C LYS A 895 -14.35 -20.24 -26.36
N LEU A 896 -15.44 -19.63 -25.88
CA LEU A 896 -16.28 -20.18 -24.83
C LEU A 896 -16.73 -21.60 -25.18
N THR A 897 -16.52 -22.56 -24.27
CA THR A 897 -16.95 -23.94 -24.41
C THR A 897 -18.09 -24.28 -23.45
N SER A 898 -18.04 -23.74 -22.24
CA SER A 898 -19.05 -23.94 -21.19
C SER A 898 -19.22 -22.69 -20.36
N LEU A 899 -20.47 -22.40 -19.97
CA LEU A 899 -20.84 -21.34 -19.04
C LEU A 899 -21.94 -21.86 -18.11
N ASN A 900 -21.65 -21.92 -16.82
CA ASN A 900 -22.61 -22.21 -15.75
C ASN A 900 -22.91 -20.93 -14.99
N ILE A 901 -24.19 -20.62 -14.83
CA ILE A 901 -24.67 -19.39 -14.19
C ILE A 901 -25.58 -19.77 -13.06
N LYS A 902 -25.16 -19.50 -11.84
CA LYS A 902 -26.00 -19.65 -10.66
C LYS A 902 -26.65 -18.31 -10.35
N SER A 903 -27.98 -18.27 -10.36
CA SER A 903 -28.72 -17.07 -10.00
C SER A 903 -28.96 -17.06 -8.50
N VAL A 904 -28.34 -16.12 -7.77
CA VAL A 904 -28.50 -16.00 -6.33
C VAL A 904 -29.88 -15.43 -5.98
N THR A 905 -30.39 -14.52 -6.80
CA THR A 905 -31.56 -13.69 -6.46
C THR A 905 -32.79 -13.93 -7.35
N GLY A 906 -32.67 -14.76 -8.39
CA GLY A 906 -33.76 -15.01 -9.35
C GLY A 906 -34.07 -13.85 -10.29
N LYS A 907 -33.16 -12.87 -10.40
CA LYS A 907 -33.30 -11.78 -11.38
C LYS A 907 -33.12 -12.27 -12.81
N LYS A 908 -33.82 -11.63 -13.75
CA LYS A 908 -33.68 -11.89 -15.19
C LYS A 908 -32.21 -11.77 -15.61
N CYS A 909 -31.69 -12.78 -16.29
CA CYS A 909 -30.30 -12.84 -16.71
C CYS A 909 -30.18 -12.40 -18.17
N LYS A 910 -29.29 -11.44 -18.43
CA LYS A 910 -28.91 -10.98 -19.78
C LYS A 910 -27.44 -11.29 -19.99
N ILE A 911 -27.12 -11.96 -21.09
CA ILE A 911 -25.75 -12.39 -21.42
C ILE A 911 -25.41 -11.93 -22.82
N LYS A 912 -24.17 -11.49 -23.01
CA LYS A 912 -23.57 -11.19 -24.30
C LYS A 912 -22.28 -12.01 -24.43
N TYR A 913 -22.10 -12.62 -25.59
CA TYR A 913 -20.87 -13.29 -25.98
C TYR A 913 -20.67 -13.08 -27.48
N GLN A 914 -19.58 -12.42 -27.86
CA GLN A 914 -19.35 -11.98 -29.24
C GLN A 914 -20.57 -11.20 -29.79
N ASN A 915 -21.14 -11.64 -30.91
CA ASN A 915 -22.30 -11.01 -31.54
C ASN A 915 -23.65 -11.61 -31.07
N GLN A 916 -23.63 -12.52 -30.10
CA GLN A 916 -24.84 -13.15 -29.56
C GLN A 916 -25.25 -12.48 -28.24
N ALA A 917 -26.55 -12.27 -28.08
CA ALA A 917 -27.14 -11.84 -26.83
C ALA A 917 -28.40 -12.65 -26.55
N ILE A 918 -28.53 -13.16 -25.32
CA ILE A 918 -29.73 -13.87 -24.87
C ILE A 918 -30.23 -13.28 -23.56
N GLU A 919 -31.51 -13.47 -23.31
CA GLU A 919 -32.15 -13.06 -22.08
C GLU A 919 -33.18 -14.12 -21.64
N PHE A 920 -33.14 -14.51 -20.37
CA PHE A 920 -34.06 -15.49 -19.82
C PHE A 920 -34.35 -15.23 -18.34
N ASN A 921 -35.51 -15.71 -17.88
CA ASN A 921 -35.89 -15.66 -16.48
C ASN A 921 -35.13 -16.73 -15.70
N THR A 922 -34.73 -16.41 -14.48
CA THR A 922 -34.09 -17.37 -13.57
C THR A 922 -34.91 -17.52 -12.29
N LYS A 923 -34.54 -18.50 -11.48
CA LYS A 923 -35.02 -18.68 -10.11
C LYS A 923 -33.83 -18.65 -9.15
N ALA A 924 -34.07 -18.10 -7.97
CA ALA A 924 -33.04 -18.02 -6.93
C ALA A 924 -32.56 -19.42 -6.54
N GLY A 925 -31.25 -19.60 -6.47
CA GLY A 925 -30.57 -20.86 -6.15
C GLY A 925 -30.41 -21.83 -7.33
N GLU A 926 -31.05 -21.59 -8.48
CA GLU A 926 -30.92 -22.47 -9.66
C GLU A 926 -29.67 -22.12 -10.50
N SER A 927 -29.14 -23.14 -11.19
CA SER A 927 -28.01 -23.02 -12.12
C SER A 927 -28.43 -23.31 -13.55
N TYR A 928 -27.93 -22.49 -14.48
CA TYR A 928 -28.21 -22.55 -15.91
C TYR A 928 -26.92 -22.83 -16.66
N LYS A 929 -26.90 -23.90 -17.46
CA LYS A 929 -25.74 -24.32 -18.24
C LYS A 929 -25.94 -23.94 -19.70
N LEU A 930 -24.95 -23.27 -20.25
CA LEU A 930 -24.90 -22.80 -21.63
C LEU A 930 -23.62 -23.30 -22.28
N ASN A 931 -23.69 -23.62 -23.57
CA ASN A 931 -22.50 -23.89 -24.39
C ASN A 931 -22.01 -22.64 -25.13
N GLY A 932 -20.97 -22.78 -25.96
CA GLY A 932 -20.41 -21.69 -26.77
C GLY A 932 -21.36 -21.02 -27.78
N ASN A 933 -22.57 -21.55 -27.98
CA ASN A 933 -23.64 -20.93 -28.78
C ASN A 933 -24.74 -20.30 -27.91
N LEU A 934 -24.50 -20.17 -26.59
CA LEU A 934 -25.46 -19.70 -25.59
C LEU A 934 -26.80 -20.47 -25.62
N LYS A 935 -26.76 -21.79 -25.81
CA LYS A 935 -27.93 -22.68 -25.77
C LYS A 935 -27.96 -23.56 -24.55
#